data_AF-A0A350J8C6-F1
#
_entry.id   AF-A0A350J8C6-F1
#
_cell.length_a   1.000
_cell.length_b   1.000
_cell.length_c   1.000
_cell.angle_alpha   90.00
_cell.angle_beta   90.00
_cell.angle_gamma   90.00
#
_symmetry.space_group_name_H-M   'P 1'
#
loop_
_entity.id
_entity.type
_entity.pdbx_description
1 polymer ?
#
loop_
_entity_poly.entity_id
_entity_poly.type
_entity_poly.pdbx_seq_one_letter_code
_entity_poly.pdbx_strand_id
1 'polypeptide(L)'
;MDYGFIMSMLRGTRLPANDIWLSGYTINYYYFGQYIYALLIKLSGIKSSIGYNIAMCSAIAVPFGMCYSIGCMLVETARDYGMRCSRIIRTLCGLLCAFTTIIFGNSHSFFYDETSFGNKFLALFSKMGINVGKTTDFFYPESTRYIGYNPDSKMLPWIKNGGDYTIEEFPFYSYLVGDLHAHVASSMVVLLILALCVAYIRSLSGKTYEFANNSRTQGLVNFSTSKNGFLFSELKMLLDPRLVAAAITLGIAQMTNYWDFLIYFIFLSMTILVIHARTSEVFTDIYGAIIFVCSLAAILGSYLVAGDRPWMLIFLMLLVTLVTFAADVFSPSALTRVSFGMSFIFLTAHIIALPFNVGFDMISNSLGKCVNHSSLFQLFILYGTHVITALIFVVFVIIFKNWRFNTGDGRKKKRDALIGQRGDTYPNAIARFLGERNLTDIFVVGMIAVAILLIIAPEIFYVRDIYTGGYLRSNTMFKFTYAAMIILSMAISYGVIRMCWMVTRKGQYSAVAFILSIILTLNIILIPGHYTVISLNQRCNGSFSREQYKTLDGAAYLATYTSHETGLMESGNLMNYYNCIEWFNSEVKGTPVILETYGESYKDYDIVSAYTGLQTVIGWETHEWLWRYKGIVNPVTDLLEPDPEANVWDLYLDPRHEDVWRVYTSDDPGEIYDILNKYSVEYVIIGSMEKARFNHDNTEVIETLGTRVFESGDLVVIKIDLPS
;
A
#
# COMPACT_ATOMS: atom_id res chain seq x y z
N MET A 1 -3.88 -12.98 -12.60
CA MET A 1 -3.64 -13.17 -11.17
C MET A 1 -4.83 -12.73 -10.30
N ASP A 2 -5.08 -11.44 -10.07
CA ASP A 2 -6.08 -10.95 -9.09
C ASP A 2 -7.52 -11.41 -9.37
N TYR A 3 -7.88 -11.51 -10.65
CA TYR A 3 -9.16 -12.12 -11.04
C TYR A 3 -9.26 -13.59 -10.59
N GLY A 4 -8.18 -14.36 -10.71
CA GLY A 4 -8.10 -15.75 -10.27
C GLY A 4 -8.19 -15.91 -8.75
N PHE A 5 -7.62 -14.99 -7.98
CA PHE A 5 -7.84 -14.95 -6.52
C PHE A 5 -9.32 -14.74 -6.18
N ILE A 6 -9.99 -13.81 -6.86
CA ILE A 6 -11.43 -13.60 -6.69
C ILE A 6 -12.20 -14.86 -7.07
N MET A 7 -11.89 -15.49 -8.20
CA MET A 7 -12.57 -16.70 -8.65
C MET A 7 -12.39 -17.87 -7.67
N SER A 8 -11.18 -18.08 -7.16
CA SER A 8 -10.89 -19.11 -6.13
C SER A 8 -11.71 -18.86 -4.87
N MET A 9 -11.79 -17.61 -4.40
CA MET A 9 -12.62 -17.23 -3.24
C MET A 9 -14.12 -17.38 -3.49
N LEU A 10 -14.59 -17.17 -4.72
CA LEU A 10 -16.00 -17.33 -5.07
C LEU A 10 -16.42 -18.81 -5.08
N ARG A 11 -15.52 -19.71 -5.54
CA ARG A 11 -15.71 -21.17 -5.55
C ARG A 11 -15.55 -21.79 -4.16
N GLY A 12 -14.55 -21.35 -3.39
CA GLY A 12 -14.25 -21.88 -2.07
C GLY A 12 -15.33 -21.60 -1.03
N THR A 13 -15.42 -22.48 -0.04
CA THR A 13 -16.30 -22.33 1.14
C THR A 13 -15.54 -21.95 2.42
N ARG A 14 -14.21 -21.93 2.37
CA ARG A 14 -13.31 -21.63 3.49
C ARG A 14 -12.19 -20.69 3.07
N LEU A 15 -11.59 -20.02 4.05
CA LEU A 15 -10.35 -19.26 3.91
C LEU A 15 -9.25 -19.89 4.80
N PRO A 16 -7.95 -19.81 4.43
CA PRO A 16 -7.44 -19.26 3.17
C PRO A 16 -7.95 -19.99 1.92
N ALA A 17 -8.10 -19.26 0.81
CA ALA A 17 -8.58 -19.83 -0.43
C ALA A 17 -7.50 -20.71 -1.08
N ASN A 18 -7.95 -21.68 -1.87
CA ASN A 18 -7.08 -22.60 -2.58
C ASN A 18 -6.19 -21.85 -3.57
N ASP A 19 -4.92 -22.26 -3.66
CA ASP A 19 -3.99 -21.68 -4.62
C ASP A 19 -4.34 -22.13 -6.04
N ILE A 20 -4.54 -21.17 -6.94
CA ILE A 20 -4.90 -21.46 -8.34
C ILE A 20 -3.72 -22.05 -9.12
N TRP A 21 -2.48 -21.78 -8.69
CA TRP A 21 -1.27 -22.15 -9.42
C TRP A 21 -0.38 -23.13 -8.66
N LEU A 22 -0.85 -23.66 -7.53
CA LEU A 22 -0.13 -24.70 -6.79
C LEU A 22 -1.12 -25.66 -6.09
N SER A 23 -1.49 -26.75 -6.78
CA SER A 23 -2.46 -27.71 -6.25
C SER A 23 -2.05 -28.32 -4.91
N GLY A 24 -3.00 -28.42 -3.99
CA GLY A 24 -2.78 -28.91 -2.61
C GLY A 24 -2.39 -27.82 -1.61
N TYR A 25 -2.14 -26.58 -2.07
CA TYR A 25 -1.79 -25.45 -1.21
C TYR A 25 -2.86 -24.35 -1.23
N THR A 26 -2.71 -23.40 -0.31
CA THR A 26 -3.53 -22.18 -0.23
C THR A 26 -2.73 -20.96 -0.65
N ILE A 27 -3.41 -19.94 -1.17
CA ILE A 27 -2.80 -18.68 -1.64
C ILE A 27 -1.93 -18.08 -0.53
N ASN A 28 -0.63 -17.91 -0.79
CA ASN A 28 0.29 -17.23 0.12
C ASN A 28 0.55 -15.76 -0.30
N TYR A 29 -0.50 -14.96 -0.28
CA TYR A 29 -0.44 -13.55 -0.67
C TYR A 29 -1.38 -12.69 0.19
N TYR A 30 -1.19 -11.38 0.21
CA TYR A 30 -2.03 -10.45 0.97
C TYR A 30 -3.36 -10.15 0.23
N TYR A 31 -4.21 -11.18 0.08
CA TYR A 31 -5.42 -11.18 -0.75
C TYR A 31 -6.68 -10.60 -0.07
N PHE A 32 -6.60 -10.08 1.17
CA PHE A 32 -7.80 -9.68 1.91
C PHE A 32 -8.54 -8.50 1.26
N GLY A 33 -7.84 -7.67 0.49
CA GLY A 33 -8.47 -6.62 -0.31
C GLY A 33 -9.36 -7.20 -1.41
N GLN A 34 -8.84 -8.18 -2.14
CA GLN A 34 -9.57 -8.94 -3.15
C GLN A 34 -10.73 -9.72 -2.53
N TYR A 35 -10.58 -10.23 -1.30
CA TYR A 35 -11.67 -10.87 -0.55
C TYR A 35 -12.86 -9.93 -0.31
N ILE A 36 -12.62 -8.67 0.05
CA ILE A 36 -13.69 -7.68 0.24
C ILE A 36 -14.48 -7.51 -1.06
N TYR A 37 -13.81 -7.44 -2.21
CA TYR A 37 -14.48 -7.34 -3.50
C TYR A 37 -15.16 -8.65 -3.92
N ALA A 38 -14.56 -9.82 -3.67
CA ALA A 38 -15.18 -11.11 -3.92
C ALA A 38 -16.51 -11.25 -3.13
N LEU A 39 -16.53 -10.79 -1.87
CA LEU A 39 -17.75 -10.76 -1.07
C LEU A 39 -18.83 -9.87 -1.71
N LEU A 40 -18.47 -8.67 -2.17
CA LEU A 40 -19.42 -7.75 -2.84
C LEU A 40 -19.95 -8.32 -4.16
N ILE A 41 -19.09 -8.99 -4.94
CA ILE A 41 -19.48 -9.69 -6.18
C ILE A 41 -20.46 -10.82 -5.86
N LYS A 42 -20.16 -11.64 -4.84
CA LYS A 42 -21.02 -12.74 -4.41
C LYS A 42 -22.38 -12.26 -3.90
N LEU A 43 -22.41 -11.18 -3.12
CA LEU A 43 -23.64 -10.59 -2.58
C LEU A 43 -24.51 -9.93 -3.66
N SER A 44 -23.89 -9.36 -4.69
CA SER A 44 -24.63 -8.70 -5.79
C SER A 44 -25.12 -9.67 -6.86
N GLY A 45 -24.59 -10.89 -6.93
CA GLY A 45 -24.96 -11.90 -7.93
C GLY A 45 -24.55 -11.53 -9.36
N ILE A 46 -23.61 -10.59 -9.52
CA ILE A 46 -23.11 -10.14 -10.83
C ILE A 46 -22.11 -11.19 -11.36
N LYS A 47 -22.09 -11.42 -12.69
CA LYS A 47 -21.05 -12.24 -13.34
C LYS A 47 -19.67 -11.75 -12.90
N SER A 48 -18.81 -12.65 -12.43
CA SER A 48 -17.50 -12.30 -11.85
C SER A 48 -16.64 -11.42 -12.75
N SER A 49 -16.62 -11.68 -14.06
CA SER A 49 -15.86 -10.90 -15.04
C SER A 49 -16.33 -9.44 -15.17
N ILE A 50 -17.63 -9.19 -14.98
CA ILE A 50 -18.20 -7.84 -14.88
C ILE A 50 -17.93 -7.27 -13.48
N GLY A 51 -18.10 -8.09 -12.45
CA GLY A 51 -17.88 -7.74 -11.05
C GLY A 51 -16.46 -7.23 -10.78
N TYR A 52 -15.44 -7.83 -11.42
CA TYR A 52 -14.04 -7.40 -11.32
C TYR A 52 -13.84 -5.98 -11.82
N ASN A 53 -14.37 -5.64 -13.01
CA ASN A 53 -14.24 -4.29 -13.55
C ASN A 53 -15.03 -3.26 -12.72
N ILE A 54 -16.19 -3.63 -12.17
CA ILE A 54 -16.94 -2.78 -11.21
C ILE A 54 -16.16 -2.61 -9.90
N ALA A 55 -15.49 -3.66 -9.42
CA ALA A 55 -14.60 -3.59 -8.25
C ALA A 55 -13.47 -2.59 -8.51
N MET A 56 -12.87 -2.61 -9.70
CA MET A 56 -11.86 -1.63 -10.11
C MET A 56 -12.40 -0.20 -10.14
N CYS A 57 -13.59 0.03 -10.72
CA CYS A 57 -14.24 1.34 -10.67
C CYS A 57 -14.50 1.80 -9.22
N SER A 58 -14.89 0.88 -8.35
CA SER A 58 -15.14 1.15 -6.92
C SER A 58 -13.85 1.46 -6.17
N ALA A 59 -12.75 0.78 -6.51
CA ALA A 59 -11.40 1.02 -5.99
C ALA A 59 -10.85 2.41 -6.36
N ILE A 60 -11.46 3.10 -7.33
CA ILE A 60 -11.17 4.51 -7.64
C ILE A 60 -12.16 5.43 -6.90
N ALA A 61 -13.46 5.16 -7.06
CA ALA A 61 -14.53 6.04 -6.60
C ALA A 61 -14.58 6.18 -5.07
N VAL A 62 -14.40 5.06 -4.34
CA VAL A 62 -14.43 5.07 -2.87
C VAL A 62 -13.24 5.84 -2.31
N PRO A 63 -11.97 5.54 -2.65
CA PRO A 63 -10.83 6.37 -2.26
C PRO A 63 -10.95 7.85 -2.64
N PHE A 64 -11.47 8.17 -3.82
CA PHE A 64 -11.72 9.56 -4.20
C PHE A 64 -12.66 10.28 -3.22
N GLY A 65 -13.79 9.65 -2.87
CA GLY A 65 -14.75 10.18 -1.90
C GLY A 65 -14.18 10.28 -0.48
N MET A 66 -13.31 9.33 -0.10
CA MET A 66 -12.61 9.35 1.20
C MET A 66 -11.60 10.49 1.26
N CYS A 67 -10.78 10.69 0.22
CA CYS A 67 -9.85 11.82 0.13
C CYS A 67 -10.58 13.16 0.19
N TYR A 68 -11.72 13.29 -0.51
CA TYR A 68 -12.58 14.47 -0.41
C TYR A 68 -13.04 14.73 1.02
N SER A 69 -13.50 13.67 1.69
CA SER A 69 -14.00 13.74 3.07
C SER A 69 -12.90 14.11 4.05
N ILE A 70 -11.70 13.52 3.92
CA ILE A 70 -10.56 13.82 4.78
C ILE A 70 -10.07 15.26 4.58
N GLY A 71 -10.00 15.74 3.34
CA GLY A 71 -9.69 17.15 3.06
C GLY A 71 -10.69 18.12 3.71
N CYS A 72 -11.98 17.80 3.64
CA CYS A 72 -13.02 18.53 4.37
C CYS A 72 -12.81 18.46 5.90
N MET A 73 -12.51 17.29 6.44
CA MET A 73 -12.28 17.07 7.87
C MET A 73 -11.07 17.85 8.38
N LEU A 74 -9.97 17.94 7.63
CA LEU A 74 -8.80 18.72 8.00
C LEU A 74 -9.16 20.21 8.16
N VAL A 75 -9.87 20.79 7.18
CA VAL A 75 -10.33 22.19 7.24
C VAL A 75 -11.31 22.42 8.39
N GLU A 76 -12.26 21.51 8.60
CA GLU A 76 -13.20 21.59 9.73
C GLU A 76 -12.49 21.51 11.08
N THR A 77 -11.53 20.60 11.21
CA THR A 77 -10.74 20.45 12.43
C THR A 77 -9.93 21.70 12.70
N ALA A 78 -9.27 22.24 11.68
CA ALA A 78 -8.54 23.49 11.79
C ALA A 78 -9.45 24.68 12.13
N ARG A 79 -10.69 24.70 11.63
CA ARG A 79 -11.72 25.67 12.02
C ARG A 79 -12.11 25.53 13.49
N ASP A 80 -12.26 24.31 13.98
CA ASP A 80 -12.55 24.04 15.39
C ASP A 80 -11.40 24.54 16.30
N TYR A 81 -10.17 24.59 15.79
CA TYR A 81 -8.99 25.22 16.42
C TYR A 81 -8.80 26.73 16.12
N GLY A 82 -9.83 27.39 15.62
CA GLY A 82 -9.87 28.86 15.49
C GLY A 82 -9.52 29.40 14.10
N MET A 83 -9.35 28.55 13.08
CA MET A 83 -9.25 29.00 11.68
C MET A 83 -10.61 29.50 11.17
N ARG A 84 -10.61 30.55 10.34
CA ARG A 84 -11.82 31.03 9.65
C ARG A 84 -11.85 30.50 8.22
N CYS A 85 -12.72 29.53 7.97
CA CYS A 85 -13.00 29.06 6.61
C CYS A 85 -14.51 29.00 6.34
N SER A 86 -14.89 29.46 5.15
CA SER A 86 -16.22 29.29 4.58
C SER A 86 -16.46 27.85 4.13
N ARG A 87 -17.72 27.51 3.87
CA ARG A 87 -18.10 26.20 3.33
C ARG A 87 -17.48 25.92 1.95
N ILE A 88 -17.30 26.95 1.13
CA ILE A 88 -16.71 26.83 -0.21
C ILE A 88 -15.27 26.34 -0.12
N ILE A 89 -14.47 26.90 0.80
CA ILE A 89 -13.07 26.51 0.98
C ILE A 89 -12.94 25.06 1.43
N ARG A 90 -13.82 24.63 2.33
CA ARG A 90 -13.89 23.23 2.76
C ARG A 90 -14.07 22.31 1.55
N THR A 91 -15.03 22.62 0.68
CA THR A 91 -15.28 21.85 -0.55
C THR A 91 -14.10 21.90 -1.53
N LEU A 92 -13.48 23.08 -1.72
CA LEU A 92 -12.30 23.21 -2.58
C LEU A 92 -11.12 22.40 -2.05
N CYS A 93 -10.88 22.39 -0.73
CA CYS A 93 -9.84 21.57 -0.12
C CYS A 93 -10.14 20.07 -0.30
N GLY A 94 -11.40 19.65 -0.12
CA GLY A 94 -11.81 18.28 -0.37
C GLY A 94 -11.54 17.86 -1.82
N LEU A 95 -11.99 18.67 -2.79
CA LEU A 95 -11.77 18.39 -4.21
C LEU A 95 -10.27 18.34 -4.52
N LEU A 96 -9.50 19.33 -4.05
CA LEU A 96 -8.05 19.35 -4.28
C LEU A 96 -7.37 18.11 -3.69
N CYS A 97 -7.73 17.68 -2.46
CA CYS A 97 -7.22 16.43 -1.89
C CYS A 97 -7.58 15.21 -2.76
N ALA A 98 -8.81 15.11 -3.24
CA ALA A 98 -9.25 13.97 -4.05
C ALA A 98 -8.50 13.90 -5.40
N PHE A 99 -8.40 15.02 -6.11
CA PHE A 99 -7.68 15.07 -7.39
C PHE A 99 -6.18 14.84 -7.23
N THR A 100 -5.53 15.52 -6.29
CA THR A 100 -4.07 15.40 -6.09
C THR A 100 -3.63 14.02 -5.61
N THR A 101 -4.50 13.30 -4.90
CA THR A 101 -4.17 11.99 -4.32
C THR A 101 -4.51 10.84 -5.26
N ILE A 102 -5.64 10.92 -5.97
CA ILE A 102 -6.19 9.78 -6.74
C ILE A 102 -6.02 9.95 -8.24
N ILE A 103 -6.03 11.17 -8.76
CA ILE A 103 -6.07 11.45 -10.20
C ILE A 103 -4.74 11.96 -10.74
N PHE A 104 -4.04 12.82 -10.01
CA PHE A 104 -2.77 13.40 -10.46
C PHE A 104 -1.62 12.41 -10.28
N GLY A 105 -0.58 12.57 -11.10
CA GLY A 105 0.63 11.75 -11.04
C GLY A 105 1.79 12.46 -10.35
N ASN A 106 3.00 11.94 -10.58
CA ASN A 106 4.23 12.65 -10.23
C ASN A 106 4.58 13.73 -11.27
N SER A 107 5.68 14.45 -11.05
CA SER A 107 6.06 15.56 -11.91
C SER A 107 6.85 15.15 -13.16
N HIS A 108 7.17 13.87 -13.37
CA HIS A 108 8.03 13.41 -14.46
C HIS A 108 7.48 13.73 -15.84
N SER A 109 6.22 13.37 -16.11
CA SER A 109 5.59 13.64 -17.41
C SER A 109 5.62 15.10 -17.83
N PHE A 110 5.45 16.03 -16.88
CA PHE A 110 5.50 17.47 -17.19
C PHE A 110 6.88 17.89 -17.69
N PHE A 111 7.96 17.29 -17.18
CA PHE A 111 9.30 17.61 -17.62
C PHE A 111 9.73 16.80 -18.85
N TYR A 112 9.29 15.56 -19.03
CA TYR A 112 9.81 14.68 -20.07
C TYR A 112 8.95 14.56 -21.33
N ASP A 113 7.65 14.88 -21.26
CA ASP A 113 6.82 15.00 -22.46
C ASP A 113 7.30 16.16 -23.33
N GLU A 114 7.69 15.86 -24.57
CA GLU A 114 8.14 16.84 -25.56
C GLU A 114 7.11 17.95 -25.87
N THR A 115 5.82 17.70 -25.65
CA THR A 115 4.76 18.69 -25.88
C THR A 115 4.59 19.66 -24.70
N SER A 116 5.13 19.31 -23.53
CA SER A 116 5.02 20.12 -22.33
C SER A 116 5.97 21.31 -22.33
N PHE A 117 5.52 22.43 -21.78
CA PHE A 117 6.39 23.57 -21.50
C PHE A 117 7.52 23.22 -20.51
N GLY A 118 7.29 22.24 -19.63
CA GLY A 118 8.27 21.76 -18.66
C GLY A 118 9.54 21.19 -19.28
N ASN A 119 9.46 20.59 -20.48
CA ASN A 119 10.59 20.00 -21.18
C ASN A 119 11.70 21.00 -21.50
N LYS A 120 11.34 22.27 -21.73
CA LYS A 120 12.31 23.36 -21.97
C LYS A 120 13.25 23.58 -20.78
N PHE A 121 12.85 23.22 -19.56
CA PHE A 121 13.71 23.32 -18.38
C PHE A 121 14.82 22.26 -18.36
N LEU A 122 14.65 21.12 -19.03
CA LEU A 122 15.69 20.08 -19.11
C LEU A 122 16.97 20.61 -19.79
N ALA A 123 16.83 21.49 -20.78
CA ALA A 123 17.97 22.16 -21.42
C ALA A 123 18.77 23.04 -20.45
N LEU A 124 18.12 23.63 -19.43
CA LEU A 124 18.81 24.39 -18.38
C LEU A 124 19.67 23.47 -17.51
N PHE A 125 19.11 22.34 -17.07
CA PHE A 125 19.86 21.35 -16.27
C PHE A 125 21.02 20.74 -17.06
N SER A 126 20.81 20.44 -18.34
CA SER A 126 21.88 19.97 -19.23
C SER A 126 23.03 20.99 -19.34
N LYS A 127 22.71 22.29 -19.47
CA LYS A 127 23.72 23.37 -19.45
C LYS A 127 24.47 23.49 -18.12
N MET A 128 23.86 23.05 -17.01
CA MET A 128 24.51 22.96 -15.70
C MET A 128 25.38 21.70 -15.54
N GLY A 129 25.53 20.89 -16.58
CA GLY A 129 26.32 19.66 -16.56
C GLY A 129 25.59 18.43 -16.00
N ILE A 130 24.27 18.50 -15.83
CA ILE A 130 23.46 17.37 -15.36
C ILE A 130 23.08 16.50 -16.57
N ASN A 131 23.33 15.20 -16.48
CA ASN A 131 22.83 14.25 -17.48
C ASN A 131 21.32 14.07 -17.30
N VAL A 132 20.54 14.61 -18.25
CA VAL A 132 19.08 14.53 -18.25
C VAL A 132 18.54 13.29 -19.00
N GLY A 133 19.41 12.50 -19.62
CA GLY A 133 19.01 11.30 -20.37
C GLY A 133 18.18 11.62 -21.62
N LYS A 134 17.31 10.68 -22.02
CA LYS A 134 16.40 10.80 -23.16
C LYS A 134 15.25 11.74 -22.83
N THR A 135 15.02 12.75 -23.66
CA THR A 135 14.01 13.81 -23.43
C THR A 135 12.91 13.85 -24.50
N THR A 136 12.75 12.78 -25.28
CA THR A 136 11.79 12.65 -26.38
C THR A 136 11.09 11.30 -26.33
N ASP A 137 9.93 11.22 -26.99
CA ASP A 137 9.08 10.03 -27.11
C ASP A 137 8.69 9.50 -25.74
N PHE A 138 8.22 10.41 -24.88
CA PHE A 138 7.80 10.07 -23.53
C PHE A 138 6.65 9.05 -23.56
N PHE A 139 6.81 7.97 -22.78
CA PHE A 139 5.76 6.96 -22.61
C PHE A 139 5.32 6.89 -21.15
N TYR A 140 4.01 6.93 -20.89
CA TYR A 140 3.46 7.12 -19.55
C TYR A 140 4.00 6.14 -18.46
N PRO A 141 4.32 4.85 -18.74
CA PRO A 141 4.90 3.96 -17.75
C PRO A 141 6.30 4.36 -17.30
N GLU A 142 7.04 5.14 -18.12
CA GLU A 142 8.36 5.66 -17.75
C GLU A 142 8.31 6.51 -16.48
N SER A 143 7.15 7.10 -16.14
CA SER A 143 6.99 7.83 -14.87
C SER A 143 7.02 6.95 -13.62
N THR A 144 6.94 5.63 -13.79
CA THR A 144 7.04 4.64 -12.69
C THR A 144 8.36 3.86 -12.70
N ARG A 145 9.19 4.12 -13.73
CA ARG A 145 10.47 3.47 -14.03
C ARG A 145 11.43 4.54 -14.53
N TYR A 146 11.69 5.55 -13.71
CA TYR A 146 12.51 6.69 -14.06
C TYR A 146 13.87 6.63 -13.37
N ILE A 147 13.89 6.38 -12.07
CA ILE A 147 15.13 6.27 -11.29
C ILE A 147 15.96 5.09 -11.81
N GLY A 148 17.18 5.42 -12.22
CA GLY A 148 18.16 4.52 -12.81
C GLY A 148 17.86 4.01 -14.22
N TYR A 149 16.68 4.30 -14.78
CA TYR A 149 16.34 4.01 -16.17
C TYR A 149 16.66 5.17 -17.11
N ASN A 150 16.42 6.41 -16.66
CA ASN A 150 16.65 7.59 -17.49
C ASN A 150 17.29 8.74 -16.68
N PRO A 151 18.58 9.06 -16.89
CA PRO A 151 19.55 8.28 -17.68
C PRO A 151 19.83 6.89 -17.06
N ASP A 152 20.29 5.94 -17.87
CA ASP A 152 20.57 4.58 -17.42
C ASP A 152 21.73 4.57 -16.40
N SER A 153 21.43 4.10 -15.20
CA SER A 153 22.35 3.99 -14.07
C SER A 153 23.55 3.09 -14.36
N LYS A 154 23.44 2.10 -15.25
CA LYS A 154 24.57 1.25 -15.66
C LYS A 154 25.73 2.03 -16.25
N MET A 155 25.47 3.22 -16.80
CA MET A 155 26.51 4.06 -17.40
C MET A 155 27.36 4.79 -16.34
N LEU A 156 26.97 4.75 -15.07
CA LEU A 156 27.68 5.45 -13.99
C LEU A 156 28.74 4.54 -13.36
N PRO A 157 30.01 4.97 -13.31
CA PRO A 157 31.12 4.09 -12.89
C PRO A 157 31.11 3.74 -11.39
N TRP A 158 30.34 4.45 -10.57
CA TRP A 158 30.21 4.19 -9.14
C TRP A 158 28.97 3.36 -8.77
N ILE A 159 28.08 3.05 -9.73
CA ILE A 159 26.91 2.19 -9.49
C ILE A 159 27.37 0.74 -9.38
N LYS A 160 26.91 0.07 -8.32
CA LYS A 160 27.19 -1.36 -8.08
C LYS A 160 26.08 -2.24 -8.62
N ASN A 161 26.34 -3.55 -8.66
CA ASN A 161 25.36 -4.60 -8.97
C ASN A 161 24.71 -4.47 -10.36
N GLY A 162 25.36 -3.76 -11.28
CA GLY A 162 24.88 -3.63 -12.65
C GLY A 162 23.63 -2.77 -12.79
N GLY A 163 23.34 -1.83 -11.87
CA GLY A 163 22.27 -0.85 -12.02
C GLY A 163 21.59 -0.45 -10.70
N ASP A 164 20.64 0.48 -10.78
CA ASP A 164 19.75 0.88 -9.69
C ASP A 164 18.35 1.22 -10.22
N TYR A 165 17.65 0.19 -10.69
CA TYR A 165 16.39 0.25 -11.41
C TYR A 165 15.19 0.17 -10.46
N THR A 166 14.67 1.31 -10.01
CA THR A 166 13.60 1.34 -9.01
C THR A 166 12.20 1.43 -9.61
N ILE A 167 11.20 1.27 -8.75
CA ILE A 167 9.77 1.30 -9.05
C ILE A 167 9.17 2.41 -8.19
N GLU A 168 8.44 3.35 -8.80
CA GLU A 168 7.88 4.51 -8.11
C GLU A 168 6.44 4.79 -8.57
N GLU A 169 5.57 3.80 -8.41
CA GLU A 169 4.15 3.94 -8.75
C GLU A 169 3.41 4.91 -7.81
N PHE A 170 2.27 5.38 -8.30
CA PHE A 170 1.32 6.25 -7.60
C PHE A 170 -0.10 5.88 -8.02
N PRO A 171 -1.13 6.25 -7.24
CA PRO A 171 -2.48 5.68 -7.39
C PRO A 171 -3.04 5.71 -8.82
N PHE A 172 -2.93 6.84 -9.53
CA PHE A 172 -3.49 6.96 -10.87
C PHE A 172 -2.87 5.99 -11.90
N TYR A 173 -1.59 5.67 -11.79
CA TYR A 173 -0.97 4.68 -12.68
C TYR A 173 -1.58 3.29 -12.47
N SER A 174 -1.69 2.83 -11.23
CA SER A 174 -2.27 1.52 -10.93
C SER A 174 -3.74 1.44 -11.38
N TYR A 175 -4.49 2.55 -11.27
CA TYR A 175 -5.85 2.64 -11.82
C TYR A 175 -5.91 2.54 -13.35
N LEU A 176 -4.94 3.15 -14.04
CA LEU A 176 -4.88 3.17 -15.50
C LEU A 176 -4.51 1.80 -16.09
N VAL A 177 -3.65 1.04 -15.39
CA VAL A 177 -3.24 -0.30 -15.80
C VAL A 177 -4.38 -1.31 -15.61
N GLY A 178 -5.28 -1.08 -14.64
CA GLY A 178 -6.46 -1.93 -14.42
C GLY A 178 -6.18 -3.13 -13.51
N ASP A 179 -5.12 -3.05 -12.70
CA ASP A 179 -4.74 -4.10 -11.76
C ASP A 179 -5.39 -3.84 -10.39
N LEU A 180 -6.23 -4.77 -9.91
CA LEU A 180 -6.83 -4.73 -8.56
C LEU A 180 -5.85 -5.27 -7.50
N HIS A 181 -4.57 -5.02 -7.72
CA HIS A 181 -3.48 -5.39 -6.85
C HIS A 181 -3.74 -4.96 -5.41
N ALA A 182 -3.05 -5.61 -4.48
CA ALA A 182 -3.25 -5.40 -3.07
C ALA A 182 -3.12 -3.94 -2.59
N HIS A 183 -2.16 -3.16 -3.09
CA HIS A 183 -2.00 -1.75 -2.70
C HIS A 183 -3.15 -0.87 -3.22
N VAL A 184 -3.74 -1.24 -4.36
CA VAL A 184 -4.93 -0.60 -4.92
C VAL A 184 -6.13 -0.90 -4.01
N ALA A 185 -6.37 -2.18 -3.72
CA ALA A 185 -7.46 -2.60 -2.84
C ALA A 185 -7.30 -2.08 -1.40
N SER A 186 -6.07 -2.00 -0.89
CA SER A 186 -5.75 -1.49 0.46
C SER A 186 -5.98 0.01 0.61
N SER A 187 -6.03 0.77 -0.50
CA SER A 187 -6.16 2.23 -0.47
C SER A 187 -7.36 2.73 0.34
N MET A 188 -8.50 2.00 0.34
CA MET A 188 -9.66 2.35 1.17
C MET A 188 -9.38 2.18 2.68
N VAL A 189 -8.65 1.15 3.08
CA VAL A 189 -8.32 0.85 4.49
C VAL A 189 -7.32 1.89 4.99
N VAL A 190 -6.29 2.17 4.18
CA VAL A 190 -5.31 3.22 4.41
C VAL A 190 -5.96 4.58 4.65
N LEU A 191 -6.87 5.00 3.77
CA LEU A 191 -7.55 6.29 3.91
C LEU A 191 -8.47 6.30 5.13
N LEU A 192 -9.04 5.16 5.54
CA LEU A 192 -9.80 5.06 6.78
C LEU A 192 -8.91 5.31 8.00
N ILE A 193 -7.68 4.78 8.02
CA ILE A 193 -6.69 5.08 9.07
C ILE A 193 -6.43 6.59 9.14
N LEU A 194 -6.20 7.25 8.00
CA LEU A 194 -5.99 8.69 7.94
C LEU A 194 -7.21 9.48 8.47
N ALA A 195 -8.42 9.06 8.08
CA ALA A 195 -9.65 9.67 8.58
C ALA A 195 -9.80 9.52 10.10
N LEU A 196 -9.45 8.35 10.66
CA LEU A 196 -9.46 8.10 12.10
C LEU A 196 -8.42 8.97 12.83
N CYS A 197 -7.23 9.17 12.25
CA CYS A 197 -6.23 10.09 12.80
C CYS A 197 -6.79 11.52 12.89
N VAL A 198 -7.37 12.04 11.81
CA VAL A 198 -7.98 13.38 11.79
C VAL A 198 -9.15 13.46 12.77
N ALA A 199 -9.99 12.42 12.85
CA ALA A 199 -11.09 12.36 13.82
C ALA A 199 -10.59 12.34 15.28
N TYR A 200 -9.43 11.74 15.55
CA TYR A 200 -8.82 11.75 16.87
C TYR A 200 -8.28 13.14 17.21
N ILE A 201 -7.54 13.78 16.30
CA ILE A 201 -7.08 15.17 16.45
C ILE A 201 -8.26 16.11 16.72
N ARG A 202 -9.32 16.04 15.91
CA ARG A 202 -10.53 16.88 16.08
C ARG A 202 -11.20 16.73 17.43
N SER A 203 -11.15 15.53 18.00
CA SER A 203 -11.78 15.21 19.29
C SER A 203 -11.23 15.99 20.47
N LEU A 204 -10.02 16.52 20.33
CA LEU A 204 -9.36 17.30 21.37
C LEU A 204 -9.84 18.77 21.35
N SER A 205 -10.61 19.17 20.33
CA SER A 205 -11.13 20.53 20.24
C SER A 205 -12.17 20.81 21.32
N GLY A 206 -12.10 22.00 21.92
CA GLY A 206 -13.04 22.44 22.96
C GLY A 206 -12.95 21.71 24.30
N LYS A 207 -12.07 20.70 24.45
CA LYS A 207 -11.82 20.04 25.73
C LYS A 207 -10.79 20.82 26.55
N THR A 208 -11.17 21.27 27.74
CA THR A 208 -10.21 21.62 28.80
C THR A 208 -9.71 20.34 29.44
N TYR A 209 -8.43 20.04 29.29
CA TYR A 209 -7.78 18.99 30.07
C TYR A 209 -7.49 19.56 31.46
N GLU A 210 -8.31 19.21 32.44
CA GLU A 210 -7.95 19.39 33.85
C GLU A 210 -6.85 18.39 34.15
N PHE A 211 -5.60 18.86 34.11
CA PHE A 211 -4.49 18.10 34.66
C PHE A 211 -4.75 17.96 36.16
N ALA A 212 -4.95 16.73 36.62
CA ALA A 212 -4.95 16.44 38.04
C ALA A 212 -3.62 16.94 38.60
N ASN A 213 -3.70 17.98 39.43
CA ASN A 213 -2.60 18.84 39.90
C ASN A 213 -1.47 18.12 40.68
N ASN A 214 -1.33 16.80 40.61
CA ASN A 214 -0.56 15.98 41.54
C ASN A 214 0.06 14.69 40.93
N SER A 215 0.34 14.63 39.62
CA SER A 215 0.74 13.37 38.96
C SER A 215 2.09 12.78 39.44
N ARG A 216 3.11 13.59 39.74
CA ARG A 216 4.42 13.08 40.22
C ARG A 216 4.43 12.59 41.67
N THR A 217 3.56 13.13 42.53
CA THR A 217 3.50 12.76 43.96
C THR A 217 2.37 11.79 44.31
N GLN A 218 1.36 11.61 43.45
CA GLN A 218 0.26 10.67 43.71
C GLN A 218 0.38 9.28 43.05
N GLY A 219 1.28 9.08 42.07
CA GLY A 219 1.46 7.77 41.43
C GLY A 219 1.80 6.62 42.40
N LEU A 220 2.44 6.92 43.53
CA LEU A 220 2.72 5.96 44.61
C LEU A 220 1.67 5.96 45.74
N VAL A 221 0.87 7.01 45.88
CA VAL A 221 -0.02 7.23 47.05
C VAL A 221 -1.50 6.93 46.74
N ASN A 222 -1.90 6.92 45.46
CA ASN A 222 -3.28 6.74 45.03
C ASN A 222 -3.44 5.65 43.95
N PHE A 223 -2.92 4.45 44.24
CA PHE A 223 -3.21 3.18 43.52
C PHE A 223 -4.67 2.73 43.75
N SER A 224 -5.63 3.65 43.66
CA SER A 224 -7.05 3.32 43.78
C SER A 224 -7.55 2.74 42.46
N THR A 225 -8.17 1.57 42.52
CA THR A 225 -8.91 0.93 41.41
C THR A 225 -10.34 1.47 41.27
N SER A 226 -10.72 2.50 42.03
CA SER A 226 -12.05 3.11 41.90
C SER A 226 -12.22 3.78 40.54
N LYS A 227 -13.48 4.00 40.10
CA LYS A 227 -13.80 4.66 38.80
C LYS A 227 -13.16 6.05 38.61
N ASN A 228 -12.68 6.68 39.67
CA ASN A 228 -12.00 7.99 39.65
C ASN A 228 -10.51 7.88 40.04
N GLY A 229 -9.96 6.67 40.14
CA GLY A 229 -8.55 6.44 40.48
C GLY A 229 -7.61 6.67 39.30
N PHE A 230 -6.35 6.97 39.61
CA PHE A 230 -5.31 7.32 38.63
C PHE A 230 -5.15 6.26 37.52
N LEU A 231 -5.13 4.98 37.90
CA LEU A 231 -4.99 3.85 36.96
C LEU A 231 -6.15 3.80 35.96
N PHE A 232 -7.39 4.00 36.44
CA PHE A 232 -8.58 3.99 35.57
C PHE A 232 -8.60 5.21 34.64
N SER A 233 -8.13 6.37 35.11
CA SER A 233 -8.00 7.56 34.25
C SER A 233 -6.95 7.41 33.17
N GLU A 234 -5.78 6.81 33.48
CA GLU A 234 -4.75 6.52 32.48
C GLU A 234 -5.25 5.47 31.49
N LEU A 235 -5.81 4.34 31.96
CA LEU A 235 -6.39 3.31 31.08
C LEU A 235 -7.47 3.88 30.16
N LYS A 236 -8.33 4.78 30.66
CA LYS A 236 -9.38 5.42 29.84
C LYS A 236 -8.80 6.38 28.79
N MET A 237 -7.70 7.08 29.12
CA MET A 237 -7.01 7.96 28.17
C MET A 237 -6.26 7.15 27.10
N LEU A 238 -5.72 5.99 27.48
CA LEU A 238 -4.93 5.12 26.62
C LEU A 238 -5.80 4.18 25.76
N LEU A 239 -6.99 3.78 26.23
CA LEU A 239 -7.95 2.95 25.50
C LEU A 239 -9.09 3.77 24.89
N ASP A 240 -8.76 4.89 24.23
CA ASP A 240 -9.76 5.67 23.49
C ASP A 240 -10.36 4.80 22.36
N PRO A 241 -11.70 4.77 22.18
CA PRO A 241 -12.34 3.98 21.13
C PRO A 241 -11.78 4.23 19.72
N ARG A 242 -11.29 5.45 19.45
CA ARG A 242 -10.67 5.80 18.16
C ARG A 242 -9.32 5.14 17.98
N LEU A 243 -8.54 5.00 19.06
CA LEU A 243 -7.26 4.29 19.05
C LEU A 243 -7.49 2.80 18.80
N VAL A 244 -8.49 2.22 19.47
CA VAL A 244 -8.90 0.82 19.26
C VAL A 244 -9.37 0.61 17.81
N ALA A 245 -10.22 1.50 17.29
CA ALA A 245 -10.65 1.45 15.90
C ALA A 245 -9.48 1.60 14.91
N ALA A 246 -8.50 2.44 15.21
CA ALA A 246 -7.30 2.58 14.40
C ALA A 246 -6.44 1.32 14.45
N ALA A 247 -6.31 0.67 15.60
CA ALA A 247 -5.57 -0.59 15.75
C ALA A 247 -6.25 -1.75 15.00
N ILE A 248 -7.58 -1.84 15.05
CA ILE A 248 -8.35 -2.81 14.27
C ILE A 248 -8.15 -2.57 12.77
N THR A 249 -8.30 -1.33 12.32
CA THR A 249 -8.10 -0.95 10.91
C THR A 249 -6.66 -1.23 10.46
N LEU A 250 -5.67 -1.05 11.35
CA LEU A 250 -4.27 -1.38 11.06
C LEU A 250 -4.05 -2.90 10.90
N GLY A 251 -4.72 -3.72 11.72
CA GLY A 251 -4.73 -5.18 11.53
C GLY A 251 -5.38 -5.59 10.20
N ILE A 252 -6.45 -4.90 9.78
CA ILE A 252 -7.05 -5.10 8.46
C ILE A 252 -6.05 -4.69 7.36
N ALA A 253 -5.35 -3.57 7.53
CA ALA A 253 -4.34 -3.11 6.57
C ALA A 253 -3.23 -4.15 6.37
N GLN A 254 -2.80 -4.83 7.44
CA GLN A 254 -1.81 -5.91 7.35
C GLN A 254 -2.28 -7.06 6.45
N MET A 255 -3.56 -7.43 6.53
CA MET A 255 -4.14 -8.50 5.71
C MET A 255 -4.38 -8.07 4.25
N THR A 256 -4.68 -6.78 4.01
CA THR A 256 -4.89 -6.25 2.64
C THR A 256 -3.60 -5.95 1.92
N ASN A 257 -2.56 -5.49 2.62
CA ASN A 257 -1.23 -5.25 2.09
C ASN A 257 -0.23 -5.18 3.25
N TYR A 258 0.62 -6.19 3.36
CA TYR A 258 1.50 -6.36 4.51
C TYR A 258 2.47 -5.18 4.74
N TRP A 259 2.83 -4.44 3.69
CA TRP A 259 3.71 -3.25 3.78
C TRP A 259 3.02 -2.05 4.42
N ASP A 260 1.71 -1.90 4.19
CA ASP A 260 0.93 -0.78 4.71
C ASP A 260 0.89 -0.84 6.25
N PHE A 261 0.99 -2.03 6.84
CA PHE A 261 1.04 -2.20 8.28
C PHE A 261 2.13 -1.32 8.95
N LEU A 262 3.41 -1.49 8.57
CA LEU A 262 4.49 -0.73 9.20
C LEU A 262 4.43 0.76 8.87
N ILE A 263 4.07 1.11 7.64
CA ILE A 263 4.01 2.51 7.18
C ILE A 263 2.94 3.27 7.97
N TYR A 264 1.72 2.72 8.05
CA TYR A 264 0.62 3.37 8.75
C TYR A 264 0.70 3.19 10.28
N PHE A 265 1.45 2.20 10.78
CA PHE A 265 1.86 2.16 12.18
C PHE A 265 2.70 3.38 12.56
N ILE A 266 3.71 3.74 11.74
CA ILE A 266 4.53 4.96 11.96
C ILE A 266 3.64 6.21 11.91
N PHE A 267 2.72 6.27 10.95
CA PHE A 267 1.77 7.38 10.82
C PHE A 267 0.84 7.52 12.04
N LEU A 268 0.31 6.41 12.56
CA LEU A 268 -0.48 6.36 13.79
C LEU A 268 0.34 6.77 15.02
N SER A 269 1.58 6.28 15.10
CA SER A 269 2.52 6.64 16.17
C SER A 269 2.81 8.14 16.17
N MET A 270 3.00 8.76 14.99
CA MET A 270 3.10 10.22 14.84
C MET A 270 1.83 10.93 15.32
N THR A 271 0.65 10.39 14.98
CA THR A 271 -0.63 10.97 15.41
C THR A 271 -0.74 10.98 16.94
N ILE A 272 -0.41 9.87 17.58
CA ILE A 272 -0.41 9.71 19.04
C ILE A 272 0.61 10.62 19.70
N LEU A 273 1.79 10.79 19.08
CA LEU A 273 2.80 11.73 19.52
C LEU A 273 2.26 13.17 19.51
N VAL A 274 1.60 13.60 18.43
CA VAL A 274 0.98 14.93 18.35
C VAL A 274 -0.10 15.11 19.43
N ILE A 275 -0.92 14.09 19.67
CA ILE A 275 -1.97 14.09 20.69
C ILE A 275 -1.35 14.22 22.08
N HIS A 276 -0.46 13.30 22.47
CA HIS A 276 0.09 13.27 23.82
C HIS A 276 1.08 14.40 24.08
N ALA A 277 1.75 14.93 23.06
CA ALA A 277 2.53 16.16 23.19
C ALA A 277 1.64 17.37 23.53
N ARG A 278 0.34 17.32 23.18
CA ARG A 278 -0.65 18.36 23.50
C ARG A 278 -1.38 18.09 24.82
N THR A 279 -1.70 16.85 25.12
CA THR A 279 -2.53 16.46 26.27
C THR A 279 -1.74 16.09 27.51
N SER A 280 -0.40 15.99 27.43
CA SER A 280 0.45 15.68 28.60
C SER A 280 0.99 16.95 29.24
N GLU A 281 1.15 16.93 30.56
CA GLU A 281 1.73 18.03 31.33
C GLU A 281 3.22 18.18 31.05
N VAL A 282 3.92 17.04 31.00
CA VAL A 282 5.35 16.94 30.70
C VAL A 282 5.52 16.26 29.35
N PHE A 283 6.30 16.87 28.45
CA PHE A 283 6.62 16.26 27.16
C PHE A 283 7.48 15.01 27.36
N THR A 284 8.62 15.14 28.04
CA THR A 284 9.46 14.00 28.44
C THR A 284 10.37 14.37 29.61
N ASP A 285 10.81 13.37 30.35
CA ASP A 285 12.04 13.38 31.14
C ASP A 285 13.05 12.36 30.57
N ILE A 286 14.21 12.19 31.22
CA ILE A 286 15.26 11.25 30.77
C ILE A 286 14.72 9.81 30.75
N TYR A 287 13.94 9.42 31.76
CA TYR A 287 13.34 8.09 31.83
C TYR A 287 12.35 7.88 30.69
N GLY A 288 11.43 8.82 30.44
CA GLY A 288 10.49 8.75 29.33
C GLY A 288 11.17 8.68 27.96
N ALA A 289 12.28 9.40 27.78
CA ALA A 289 13.06 9.35 26.54
C ALA A 289 13.73 7.97 26.33
N ILE A 290 14.32 7.40 27.38
CA ILE A 290 14.91 6.05 27.33
C ILE A 290 13.82 5.02 27.03
N ILE A 291 12.69 5.06 27.75
CA ILE A 291 11.56 4.15 27.52
C ILE A 291 11.05 4.26 26.09
N PHE A 292 10.97 5.45 25.52
CA PHE A 292 10.58 5.65 24.13
C PHE A 292 11.50 4.96 23.14
N VAL A 293 12.82 5.20 23.25
CA VAL A 293 13.81 4.57 22.38
C VAL A 293 13.82 3.04 22.56
N CYS A 294 13.80 2.56 23.80
CA CYS A 294 13.73 1.13 24.10
C CYS A 294 12.45 0.50 23.57
N SER A 295 11.30 1.18 23.66
CA SER A 295 10.03 0.67 23.14
C SER A 295 10.03 0.55 21.62
N LEU A 296 10.61 1.52 20.90
CA LEU A 296 10.77 1.44 19.44
C LEU A 296 11.66 0.26 19.05
N ALA A 297 12.81 0.12 19.73
CA ALA A 297 13.73 -0.99 19.49
C ALA A 297 13.10 -2.35 19.84
N ALA A 298 12.31 -2.44 20.91
CA ALA A 298 11.65 -3.68 21.32
C ALA A 298 10.52 -4.07 20.36
N ILE A 299 9.71 -3.11 19.91
CA ILE A 299 8.64 -3.35 18.93
C ILE A 299 9.26 -3.83 17.60
N LEU A 300 10.18 -3.05 17.04
CA LEU A 300 10.80 -3.38 15.75
C LEU A 300 11.65 -4.65 15.85
N GLY A 301 12.45 -4.80 16.90
CA GLY A 301 13.31 -5.96 17.10
C GLY A 301 12.51 -7.25 17.23
N SER A 302 11.43 -7.24 18.01
CA SER A 302 10.55 -8.43 18.11
C SER A 302 9.87 -8.75 16.80
N TYR A 303 9.45 -7.74 16.03
CA TYR A 303 8.84 -7.94 14.71
C TYR A 303 9.82 -8.55 13.70
N LEU A 304 11.07 -8.07 13.66
CA LEU A 304 12.10 -8.62 12.77
C LEU A 304 12.51 -10.04 13.18
N VAL A 305 12.54 -10.35 14.49
CA VAL A 305 12.98 -11.65 15.01
C VAL A 305 11.89 -12.72 14.99
N ALA A 306 10.63 -12.34 15.21
CA ALA A 306 9.52 -13.28 15.37
C ALA A 306 8.36 -13.05 14.39
N GLY A 307 8.55 -12.24 13.34
CA GLY A 307 7.53 -11.93 12.33
C GLY A 307 7.01 -13.15 11.58
N ASP A 308 7.85 -14.18 11.41
CA ASP A 308 7.53 -15.50 10.85
C ASP A 308 6.79 -16.42 11.84
N ARG A 309 6.68 -16.03 13.12
CA ARG A 309 6.11 -16.84 14.20
C ARG A 309 5.01 -16.06 14.93
N PRO A 310 3.77 -16.04 14.40
CA PRO A 310 2.70 -15.15 14.87
C PRO A 310 2.44 -15.24 16.38
N TRP A 311 2.43 -16.44 16.95
CA TRP A 311 2.21 -16.66 18.39
C TRP A 311 3.34 -16.11 19.26
N MET A 312 4.60 -16.30 18.83
CA MET A 312 5.77 -15.78 19.53
C MET A 312 5.78 -14.26 19.48
N LEU A 313 5.46 -13.66 18.32
CA LEU A 313 5.36 -12.21 18.17
C LEU A 313 4.30 -11.62 19.10
N ILE A 314 3.10 -12.19 19.15
CA ILE A 314 2.04 -11.73 20.06
C ILE A 314 2.49 -11.81 21.52
N PHE A 315 3.14 -12.90 21.91
CA PHE A 315 3.66 -13.04 23.27
C PHE A 315 4.70 -11.97 23.60
N LEU A 316 5.68 -11.73 22.72
CA LEU A 316 6.67 -10.68 22.90
C LEU A 316 6.04 -9.29 22.93
N MET A 317 5.08 -9.01 22.05
CA MET A 317 4.34 -7.74 22.04
C MET A 317 3.52 -7.53 23.31
N LEU A 318 2.91 -8.58 23.86
CA LEU A 318 2.23 -8.51 25.15
C LEU A 318 3.20 -8.09 26.27
N LEU A 319 4.41 -8.68 26.32
CA LEU A 319 5.43 -8.28 27.29
C LEU A 319 5.85 -6.83 27.11
N VAL A 320 6.08 -6.39 25.87
CA VAL A 320 6.42 -4.99 25.57
C VAL A 320 5.29 -4.06 26.02
N THR A 321 4.03 -4.37 25.73
CA THR A 321 2.87 -3.58 26.17
C THR A 321 2.73 -3.51 27.69
N LEU A 322 3.00 -4.61 28.41
CA LEU A 322 2.97 -4.60 29.88
C LEU A 322 4.09 -3.72 30.46
N VAL A 323 5.28 -3.76 29.87
CA VAL A 323 6.42 -2.94 30.30
C VAL A 323 6.18 -1.46 30.04
N THR A 324 5.71 -1.10 28.84
CA THR A 324 5.40 0.30 28.49
C THR A 324 4.24 0.84 29.31
N PHE A 325 3.24 0.01 29.64
CA PHE A 325 2.15 0.38 30.54
C PHE A 325 2.68 0.69 31.94
N ALA A 326 3.50 -0.21 32.51
CA ALA A 326 4.09 0.01 33.82
C ALA A 326 4.94 1.30 33.83
N ALA A 327 5.77 1.50 32.81
CA ALA A 327 6.59 2.70 32.67
C ALA A 327 5.76 3.99 32.63
N ASP A 328 4.61 3.98 31.95
CA ASP A 328 3.71 5.12 31.90
C ASP A 328 3.03 5.40 33.24
N VAL A 329 2.61 4.36 33.97
CA VAL A 329 2.04 4.49 35.32
C VAL A 329 3.06 5.07 36.30
N PHE A 330 4.33 4.67 36.22
CA PHE A 330 5.38 5.14 37.14
C PHE A 330 5.93 6.52 36.78
N SER A 331 6.05 6.84 35.48
CA SER A 331 6.66 8.07 34.99
C SER A 331 5.84 8.70 33.85
N PRO A 332 4.62 9.18 34.14
CA PRO A 332 3.69 9.65 33.11
C PRO A 332 4.24 10.88 32.37
N SER A 333 4.46 10.73 31.08
CA SER A 333 4.95 11.76 30.15
C SER A 333 4.33 11.57 28.78
N ALA A 334 4.50 12.53 27.85
CA ALA A 334 4.01 12.33 26.49
C ALA A 334 4.69 11.11 25.83
N LEU A 335 6.00 10.95 26.02
CA LEU A 335 6.75 9.85 25.38
C LEU A 335 6.41 8.47 25.96
N THR A 336 6.17 8.33 27.26
CA THR A 336 5.74 7.04 27.85
C THR A 336 4.33 6.64 27.39
N ARG A 337 3.40 7.61 27.29
CA ARG A 337 2.06 7.37 26.74
C ARG A 337 2.11 6.95 25.28
N VAL A 338 3.00 7.59 24.50
CA VAL A 338 3.26 7.20 23.11
C VAL A 338 3.83 5.77 23.06
N SER A 339 4.80 5.42 23.90
CA SER A 339 5.32 4.05 23.99
C SER A 339 4.24 3.01 24.27
N PHE A 340 3.35 3.28 25.23
CA PHE A 340 2.23 2.40 25.48
C PHE A 340 1.31 2.31 24.26
N GLY A 341 0.85 3.46 23.74
CA GLY A 341 -0.06 3.52 22.59
C GLY A 341 0.49 2.80 21.36
N MET A 342 1.78 2.96 21.05
CA MET A 342 2.48 2.24 19.99
C MET A 342 2.41 0.72 20.21
N SER A 343 2.87 0.25 21.37
CA SER A 343 2.88 -1.19 21.68
C SER A 343 1.46 -1.79 21.67
N PHE A 344 0.47 -1.06 22.19
CA PHE A 344 -0.92 -1.48 22.25
C PHE A 344 -1.55 -1.61 20.85
N ILE A 345 -1.36 -0.62 19.99
CA ILE A 345 -1.81 -0.70 18.60
C ILE A 345 -1.17 -1.89 17.90
N PHE A 346 0.14 -2.03 18.06
CA PHE A 346 0.90 -3.08 17.39
C PHE A 346 0.42 -4.47 17.80
N LEU A 347 0.26 -4.70 19.11
CA LEU A 347 -0.30 -5.94 19.67
C LEU A 347 -1.71 -6.19 19.16
N THR A 348 -2.59 -5.20 19.26
CA THR A 348 -4.00 -5.34 18.87
C THR A 348 -4.15 -5.64 17.38
N ALA A 349 -3.39 -4.94 16.53
CA ALA A 349 -3.39 -5.18 15.09
C ALA A 349 -2.98 -6.62 14.75
N HIS A 350 -1.94 -7.17 15.41
CA HIS A 350 -1.51 -8.55 15.21
C HIS A 350 -2.49 -9.59 15.75
N ILE A 351 -3.20 -9.29 16.84
CA ILE A 351 -4.29 -10.15 17.33
C ILE A 351 -5.43 -10.20 16.30
N ILE A 352 -5.80 -9.05 15.72
CA ILE A 352 -6.84 -8.97 14.69
C ILE A 352 -6.43 -9.70 13.41
N ALA A 353 -5.17 -9.56 12.99
CA ALA A 353 -4.62 -10.21 11.81
C ALA A 353 -4.21 -11.69 12.06
N LEU A 354 -4.35 -12.20 13.29
CA LEU A 354 -3.86 -13.54 13.66
C LEU A 354 -4.44 -14.66 12.78
N PRO A 355 -5.75 -14.72 12.46
CA PRO A 355 -6.28 -15.79 11.61
C PRO A 355 -5.64 -15.83 10.21
N PHE A 356 -5.25 -14.66 9.69
CA PHE A 356 -4.52 -14.54 8.43
C PHE A 356 -3.05 -14.92 8.61
N ASN A 357 -2.37 -14.35 9.60
CA ASN A 357 -0.94 -14.55 9.84
C ASN A 357 -0.57 -16.00 10.15
N VAL A 358 -1.49 -16.82 10.70
CA VAL A 358 -1.24 -18.26 10.94
C VAL A 358 -1.11 -19.05 9.63
N GLY A 359 -1.78 -18.61 8.56
CA GLY A 359 -1.74 -19.26 7.25
C GLY A 359 -0.91 -18.50 6.20
N PHE A 360 -0.10 -17.53 6.61
CA PHE A 360 0.66 -16.66 5.73
C PHE A 360 2.15 -16.73 6.08
N ASP A 361 2.97 -17.15 5.11
CA ASP A 361 4.43 -17.03 5.20
C ASP A 361 4.84 -15.60 4.82
N MET A 362 5.49 -14.91 5.75
CA MET A 362 5.99 -13.55 5.54
C MET A 362 7.11 -13.54 4.50
N ILE A 363 6.89 -12.82 3.39
CA ILE A 363 7.78 -12.79 2.21
C ILE A 363 9.21 -12.31 2.54
N SER A 364 9.37 -11.34 3.44
CA SER A 364 10.69 -10.94 3.96
C SER A 364 10.59 -10.13 5.25
N ASN A 365 11.53 -10.39 6.16
CA ASN A 365 11.74 -9.69 7.42
C ASN A 365 13.17 -9.12 7.59
N SER A 366 13.98 -9.08 6.52
CA SER A 366 15.40 -8.68 6.63
C SER A 366 15.70 -7.33 5.99
N LEU A 367 16.55 -6.53 6.65
CA LEU A 367 16.94 -5.19 6.20
C LEU A 367 18.36 -5.16 5.66
N GLY A 368 18.53 -4.71 4.42
CA GLY A 368 19.81 -4.46 3.75
C GLY A 368 20.20 -2.98 3.77
N LYS A 369 21.51 -2.70 3.76
CA LYS A 369 22.01 -1.33 3.65
C LYS A 369 21.97 -0.88 2.20
N CYS A 370 21.46 0.32 1.95
CA CYS A 370 21.42 0.87 0.61
C CYS A 370 22.85 1.21 0.12
N VAL A 371 23.18 0.79 -1.10
CA VAL A 371 24.52 0.94 -1.70
C VAL A 371 24.52 1.90 -2.89
N ASN A 372 23.44 1.89 -3.68
CA ASN A 372 23.19 2.81 -4.78
C ASN A 372 22.14 3.83 -4.34
N HIS A 373 22.33 5.10 -4.70
CA HIS A 373 21.45 6.19 -4.28
C HIS A 373 20.88 6.91 -5.48
N SER A 374 19.63 7.37 -5.35
CA SER A 374 18.98 8.14 -6.40
C SER A 374 19.67 9.48 -6.56
N SER A 375 19.80 9.93 -7.81
CA SER A 375 20.28 11.29 -8.04
C SER A 375 19.28 12.31 -7.49
N LEU A 376 19.78 13.40 -6.89
CA LEU A 376 18.93 14.51 -6.43
C LEU A 376 18.08 15.09 -7.56
N PHE A 377 18.61 15.06 -8.79
CA PHE A 377 17.87 15.47 -9.98
C PHE A 377 16.65 14.58 -10.23
N GLN A 378 16.80 13.25 -10.21
CA GLN A 378 15.67 12.35 -10.44
C GLN A 378 14.61 12.48 -9.35
N LEU A 379 15.03 12.58 -8.07
CA LEU A 379 14.12 12.83 -6.96
C LEU A 379 13.39 14.18 -7.09
N PHE A 380 14.08 15.22 -7.56
CA PHE A 380 13.46 16.52 -7.83
C PHE A 380 12.43 16.45 -8.97
N ILE A 381 12.74 15.74 -10.06
CA ILE A 381 11.82 15.59 -11.18
C ILE A 381 10.56 14.80 -10.79
N LEU A 382 10.67 13.79 -9.91
CA LEU A 382 9.52 13.02 -9.45
C LEU A 382 8.70 13.77 -8.39
N TYR A 383 9.36 14.20 -7.32
CA TYR A 383 8.69 14.65 -6.09
C TYR A 383 8.85 16.14 -5.79
N GLY A 384 9.65 16.88 -6.57
CA GLY A 384 10.03 18.26 -6.28
C GLY A 384 8.84 19.19 -6.06
N THR A 385 7.80 19.11 -6.89
CA THR A 385 6.58 19.92 -6.73
C THR A 385 5.90 19.67 -5.38
N HIS A 386 5.78 18.40 -4.99
CA HIS A 386 5.14 17.99 -3.74
C HIS A 386 6.01 18.40 -2.53
N VAL A 387 7.30 18.06 -2.55
CA VAL A 387 8.24 18.32 -1.45
C VAL A 387 8.45 19.82 -1.24
N ILE A 388 8.67 20.61 -2.30
CA ILE A 388 8.88 22.06 -2.17
C ILE A 388 7.63 22.73 -1.60
N THR A 389 6.44 22.38 -2.10
CA THR A 389 5.17 22.92 -1.58
C THR A 389 4.99 22.57 -0.11
N ALA A 390 5.28 21.32 0.27
CA ALA A 390 5.21 20.86 1.64
C ALA A 390 6.19 21.61 2.55
N LEU A 391 7.44 21.78 2.13
CA LEU A 391 8.46 22.52 2.89
C LEU A 391 8.09 24.00 3.05
N ILE A 392 7.52 24.64 2.02
CA ILE A 392 6.99 26.01 2.13
C ILE A 392 5.89 26.07 3.21
N PHE A 393 5.02 25.07 3.27
CA PHE A 393 4.01 24.99 4.31
C PHE A 393 4.61 24.76 5.71
N VAL A 394 5.64 23.91 5.84
CA VAL A 394 6.37 23.73 7.11
C VAL A 394 6.97 25.07 7.58
N VAL A 395 7.65 25.79 6.68
CA VAL A 395 8.21 27.12 6.97
C VAL A 395 7.11 28.10 7.37
N PHE A 396 5.96 28.07 6.69
CA PHE A 396 4.79 28.86 7.04
C PHE A 396 4.31 28.59 8.49
N VAL A 397 4.20 27.33 8.91
CA VAL A 397 3.78 26.95 10.28
C VAL A 397 4.84 27.34 11.33
N ILE A 398 6.12 27.28 10.99
CA ILE A 398 7.21 27.71 11.89
C ILE A 398 7.13 29.22 12.14
N ILE A 399 7.05 30.01 11.06
CA ILE A 399 7.08 31.47 11.09
C ILE A 399 5.78 32.05 11.69
N PHE A 400 4.63 31.54 11.26
CA PHE A 400 3.35 32.15 11.58
C PHE A 400 2.67 31.46 12.75
N LYS A 401 2.47 32.23 13.82
CA LYS A 401 1.61 31.83 14.95
C LYS A 401 0.14 31.86 14.51
N ASN A 402 -0.69 31.04 15.12
CA ASN A 402 -2.13 31.13 14.97
C ASN A 402 -2.63 32.41 15.65
N TRP A 403 -2.60 33.54 14.93
CA TRP A 403 -3.23 34.76 15.37
C TRP A 403 -4.75 34.57 15.33
N ARG A 404 -5.27 33.98 16.42
CA ARG A 404 -6.71 33.75 16.63
C ARG A 404 -7.45 35.04 16.32
N PHE A 405 -8.50 34.93 15.53
CA PHE A 405 -9.38 36.06 15.30
C PHE A 405 -9.98 36.51 16.63
N ASN A 406 -9.68 37.75 17.01
CA ASN A 406 -10.20 38.42 18.18
C ASN A 406 -11.67 38.77 17.91
N THR A 407 -12.61 37.84 18.14
CA THR A 407 -14.02 38.22 18.30
C THR A 407 -14.09 39.01 19.60
N GLY A 408 -14.37 40.31 19.50
CA GLY A 408 -14.17 41.35 20.51
C GLY A 408 -14.99 41.25 21.79
N ASP A 409 -15.05 40.08 22.41
CA ASP A 409 -15.67 39.90 23.72
C ASP A 409 -14.60 39.54 24.75
N GLY A 410 -14.15 40.56 25.50
CA GLY A 410 -13.06 40.50 26.45
C GLY A 410 -13.23 39.49 27.60
N ARG A 411 -14.38 38.81 27.70
CA ARG A 411 -14.69 37.80 28.72
C ARG A 411 -14.35 36.36 28.31
N LYS A 412 -14.16 36.04 27.02
CA LYS A 412 -13.63 34.73 26.56
C LYS A 412 -12.09 34.65 26.58
N LYS A 413 -11.40 35.69 27.06
CA LYS A 413 -9.93 35.79 27.17
C LYS A 413 -9.26 34.71 28.02
N LYS A 414 -9.99 33.83 28.71
CA LYS A 414 -9.45 32.93 29.74
C LYS A 414 -9.77 31.44 29.61
N ARG A 415 -10.52 30.98 28.59
CA ARG A 415 -11.05 29.58 28.60
C ARG A 415 -10.35 28.55 27.72
N ASP A 416 -9.36 28.93 26.91
CA ASP A 416 -8.65 27.98 26.03
C ASP A 416 -7.14 27.96 26.27
N ALA A 417 -6.70 28.07 27.51
CA ALA A 417 -5.31 27.81 27.80
C ALA A 417 -5.07 26.31 27.91
N LEU A 418 -4.56 25.74 26.83
CA LEU A 418 -4.00 24.40 26.82
C LEU A 418 -2.49 24.49 26.69
N ILE A 419 -1.87 23.71 27.59
CA ILE A 419 -0.53 23.75 28.15
C ILE A 419 -0.22 25.04 28.94
N GLY A 420 -0.34 24.96 30.27
CA GLY A 420 0.11 25.98 31.23
C GLY A 420 -0.85 27.14 31.50
N GLN A 421 -1.93 26.94 32.27
CA GLN A 421 -2.50 28.01 33.10
C GLN A 421 -2.83 27.45 34.49
N ARG A 422 -2.18 27.91 35.57
CA ARG A 422 -1.81 29.29 35.93
C ARG A 422 -0.34 29.44 36.34
N GLY A 423 0.28 30.56 35.92
CA GLY A 423 1.60 31.02 36.34
C GLY A 423 2.70 30.60 35.35
N ASP A 424 3.10 31.52 34.46
CA ASP A 424 4.22 31.40 33.49
C ASP A 424 4.20 30.25 32.46
N THR A 425 3.00 30.05 31.93
CA THR A 425 2.60 29.95 30.50
C THR A 425 3.01 28.78 29.59
N TYR A 426 4.13 28.08 29.72
CA TYR A 426 4.38 26.78 29.06
C TYR A 426 5.56 26.07 29.77
N PRO A 427 5.49 24.76 30.07
CA PRO A 427 6.52 24.05 30.84
C PRO A 427 7.86 23.92 30.10
N ASN A 428 7.85 23.99 28.76
CA ASN A 428 9.06 23.97 27.93
C ASN A 428 8.82 24.62 26.56
N ALA A 429 9.89 24.78 25.78
CA ALA A 429 9.85 25.41 24.45
C ALA A 429 9.01 24.65 23.43
N ILE A 430 8.97 23.31 23.50
CA ILE A 430 8.18 22.45 22.60
C ILE A 430 6.68 22.66 22.87
N ALA A 431 6.28 22.61 24.14
CA ALA A 431 4.93 22.90 24.57
C ALA A 431 4.47 24.29 24.11
N ARG A 432 5.34 25.30 24.21
CA ARG A 432 5.08 26.64 23.68
C ARG A 432 4.90 26.63 22.17
N PHE A 433 5.78 25.92 21.44
CA PHE A 433 5.67 25.81 19.99
C PHE A 433 4.32 25.22 19.59
N LEU A 434 3.95 24.09 20.20
CA LEU A 434 2.70 23.37 19.91
C LEU A 434 1.45 24.17 20.33
N GLY A 435 1.49 24.85 21.47
CA GLY A 435 0.33 25.59 21.99
C GLY A 435 0.01 26.90 21.29
N GLU A 436 1.00 27.52 20.64
CA GLU A 436 0.81 28.76 19.88
C GLU A 436 0.29 28.55 18.43
N ARG A 437 0.08 27.30 18.01
CA ARG A 437 -0.21 26.92 16.61
C ARG A 437 -1.48 26.09 16.49
N ASN A 438 -1.98 25.91 15.26
CA ASN A 438 -3.14 25.06 15.03
C ASN A 438 -2.71 23.61 15.23
N LEU A 439 -3.48 22.83 15.98
CA LEU A 439 -3.16 21.41 16.13
C LEU A 439 -3.24 20.67 14.80
N THR A 440 -4.17 21.07 13.92
CA THR A 440 -4.22 20.52 12.56
C THR A 440 -2.97 20.89 11.75
N ASP A 441 -2.46 22.12 11.88
CA ASP A 441 -1.24 22.56 11.18
C ASP A 441 -0.04 21.71 11.63
N ILE A 442 0.09 21.47 12.94
CA ILE A 442 1.12 20.59 13.51
C ILE A 442 0.96 19.15 13.01
N PHE A 443 -0.27 18.64 13.01
CA PHE A 443 -0.57 17.30 12.51
C PHE A 443 -0.16 17.16 11.05
N VAL A 444 -0.52 18.12 10.18
CA VAL A 444 -0.11 18.11 8.76
C VAL A 444 1.40 18.24 8.59
N VAL A 445 2.09 19.02 9.42
CA VAL A 445 3.57 19.02 9.44
C VAL A 445 4.12 17.63 9.81
N GLY A 446 3.49 16.93 10.75
CA GLY A 446 3.81 15.54 11.07
C GLY A 446 3.58 14.59 9.89
N MET A 447 2.48 14.77 9.13
CA MET A 447 2.23 14.03 7.89
C MET A 447 3.35 14.24 6.86
N ILE A 448 3.78 15.49 6.67
CA ILE A 448 4.87 15.86 5.76
C ILE A 448 6.18 15.20 6.21
N ALA A 449 6.49 15.22 7.51
CA ALA A 449 7.68 14.60 8.04
C ALA A 449 7.70 13.09 7.76
N VAL A 450 6.58 12.39 8.01
CA VAL A 450 6.46 10.96 7.68
C VAL A 450 6.62 10.70 6.19
N ALA A 451 5.96 11.47 5.32
CA ALA A 451 6.08 11.30 3.87
C ALA A 451 7.52 11.53 3.36
N ILE A 452 8.21 12.56 3.85
CA ILE A 452 9.62 12.81 3.49
C ILE A 452 10.52 11.69 4.01
N LEU A 453 10.29 11.19 5.23
CA LEU A 453 11.04 10.04 5.76
C LEU A 453 10.84 8.79 4.89
N LEU A 454 9.64 8.56 4.35
CA LEU A 454 9.37 7.45 3.44
C LEU A 454 10.09 7.61 2.10
N ILE A 455 10.28 8.84 1.59
CA ILE A 455 11.10 9.09 0.39
C ILE A 455 12.60 8.89 0.68
N ILE A 456 13.07 9.25 1.88
CA ILE A 456 14.47 9.13 2.27
C ILE A 456 14.86 7.70 2.67
N ALA A 457 13.95 6.94 3.29
CA ALA A 457 14.29 5.63 3.85
C ALA A 457 14.88 4.63 2.83
N PRO A 458 14.36 4.50 1.59
CA PRO A 458 14.96 3.66 0.56
C PRO A 458 16.35 4.13 0.08
N GLU A 459 16.76 5.36 0.42
CA GLU A 459 18.13 5.85 0.19
C GLU A 459 19.10 5.40 1.30
N ILE A 460 18.58 4.87 2.42
CA ILE A 460 19.39 4.47 3.59
C ILE A 460 19.41 2.94 3.71
N PHE A 461 18.25 2.30 3.60
CA PHE A 461 18.07 0.86 3.72
C PHE A 461 17.00 0.36 2.77
N TYR A 462 17.01 -0.94 2.51
CA TYR A 462 15.95 -1.62 1.77
C TYR A 462 15.57 -2.91 2.49
N VAL A 463 14.34 -3.37 2.30
CA VAL A 463 13.94 -4.71 2.72
C VAL A 463 14.44 -5.67 1.65
N ARG A 464 15.27 -6.64 2.02
CA ARG A 464 15.80 -7.61 1.04
C ARG A 464 14.68 -8.53 0.58
N ASP A 465 14.58 -8.80 -0.70
CA ASP A 465 13.64 -9.76 -1.27
C ASP A 465 14.33 -10.56 -2.37
N ILE A 466 13.56 -11.22 -3.25
CA ILE A 466 14.10 -12.03 -4.36
C ILE A 466 14.85 -11.20 -5.42
N TYR A 467 14.70 -9.88 -5.42
CA TYR A 467 15.32 -9.04 -6.43
C TYR A 467 16.83 -8.94 -6.19
N THR A 468 17.59 -9.21 -7.23
CA THR A 468 19.05 -9.19 -7.23
C THR A 468 19.59 -8.21 -8.28
N GLY A 469 20.91 -8.04 -8.31
CA GLY A 469 21.56 -7.18 -9.30
C GLY A 469 21.11 -5.72 -9.19
N GLY A 470 20.66 -5.14 -10.30
CA GLY A 470 20.27 -3.73 -10.36
C GLY A 470 18.94 -3.39 -9.68
N TYR A 471 18.25 -4.36 -9.07
CA TYR A 471 16.86 -4.23 -8.60
C TYR A 471 16.70 -4.32 -7.07
N LEU A 472 17.81 -4.26 -6.30
CA LEU A 472 17.79 -4.56 -4.86
C LEU A 472 16.75 -3.78 -4.05
N ARG A 473 16.54 -2.50 -4.35
CA ARG A 473 15.63 -1.64 -3.58
C ARG A 473 14.33 -1.31 -4.31
N SER A 474 14.04 -1.98 -5.43
CA SER A 474 12.90 -1.68 -6.31
C SER A 474 11.56 -1.73 -5.57
N ASN A 475 11.29 -2.82 -4.85
CA ASN A 475 10.07 -2.96 -4.05
C ASN A 475 10.00 -2.00 -2.87
N THR A 476 11.13 -1.76 -2.19
CA THR A 476 11.14 -0.83 -1.06
C THR A 476 10.81 0.59 -1.52
N MET A 477 11.43 1.04 -2.62
CA MET A 477 11.10 2.32 -3.25
C MET A 477 9.63 2.40 -3.61
N PHE A 478 9.08 1.35 -4.25
CA PHE A 478 7.69 1.31 -4.64
C PHE A 478 6.75 1.51 -3.46
N LYS A 479 6.83 0.63 -2.46
CA LYS A 479 5.88 0.61 -1.36
C LYS A 479 5.95 1.90 -0.52
N PHE A 480 7.16 2.43 -0.32
CA PHE A 480 7.35 3.62 0.50
C PHE A 480 6.93 4.90 -0.24
N THR A 481 7.33 5.04 -1.51
CA THR A 481 7.01 6.23 -2.29
C THR A 481 5.54 6.29 -2.69
N TYR A 482 4.88 5.15 -2.91
CA TYR A 482 3.43 5.08 -3.12
C TYR A 482 2.66 5.67 -1.92
N ALA A 483 2.99 5.24 -0.70
CA ALA A 483 2.39 5.78 0.51
C ALA A 483 2.79 7.24 0.77
N ALA A 484 4.04 7.61 0.48
CA ALA A 484 4.50 8.99 0.59
C ALA A 484 3.69 9.93 -0.32
N MET A 485 3.42 9.54 -1.56
CA MET A 485 2.60 10.31 -2.50
C MET A 485 1.20 10.54 -1.95
N ILE A 486 0.54 9.51 -1.40
CA ILE A 486 -0.79 9.65 -0.79
C ILE A 486 -0.78 10.70 0.34
N ILE A 487 0.14 10.53 1.30
CA ILE A 487 0.20 11.41 2.49
C ILE A 487 0.58 12.83 2.09
N LEU A 488 1.54 12.99 1.17
CA LEU A 488 2.07 14.28 0.76
C LEU A 488 1.05 15.06 -0.07
N SER A 489 0.33 14.42 -1.00
CA SER A 489 -0.75 15.04 -1.80
C SER A 489 -1.86 15.62 -0.92
N MET A 490 -2.26 14.90 0.14
CA MET A 490 -3.23 15.41 1.10
C MET A 490 -2.69 16.57 1.93
N ALA A 491 -1.42 16.48 2.36
CA ALA A 491 -0.79 17.51 3.15
C ALA A 491 -0.61 18.84 2.39
N ILE A 492 -0.15 18.78 1.13
CA ILE A 492 0.02 19.99 0.30
C ILE A 492 -1.33 20.62 -0.03
N SER A 493 -2.37 19.82 -0.26
CA SER A 493 -3.73 20.30 -0.53
C SER A 493 -4.29 21.11 0.63
N TYR A 494 -4.15 20.61 1.86
CA TYR A 494 -4.47 21.38 3.05
C TYR A 494 -3.57 22.61 3.19
N GLY A 495 -2.26 22.46 2.98
CA GLY A 495 -1.27 23.52 3.16
C GLY A 495 -1.53 24.75 2.28
N VAL A 496 -1.80 24.56 0.99
CA VAL A 496 -2.10 25.68 0.09
C VAL A 496 -3.39 26.40 0.47
N ILE A 497 -4.44 25.66 0.83
CA ILE A 497 -5.69 26.24 1.31
C ILE A 497 -5.47 26.99 2.63
N ARG A 498 -4.69 26.43 3.54
CA ARG A 498 -4.39 27.01 4.84
C ARG A 498 -3.64 28.35 4.74
N MET A 499 -2.72 28.47 3.78
CA MET A 499 -1.98 29.70 3.48
C MET A 499 -2.87 30.77 2.85
N CYS A 500 -3.77 30.34 1.96
CA CYS A 500 -4.67 31.21 1.22
C CYS A 500 -5.66 31.96 2.15
N TRP A 501 -5.94 31.38 3.34
CA TRP A 501 -6.76 31.98 4.40
C TRP A 501 -5.96 32.44 5.63
N MET A 502 -4.68 32.75 5.44
CA MET A 502 -3.85 33.26 6.53
C MET A 502 -4.30 34.67 6.99
N VAL A 503 -4.56 34.80 8.28
CA VAL A 503 -4.85 36.09 8.94
C VAL A 503 -3.60 36.60 9.67
N THR A 504 -3.21 37.84 9.39
CA THR A 504 -2.08 38.53 10.02
C THR A 504 -2.38 38.95 11.46
N ARG A 505 -1.34 39.36 12.21
CA ARG A 505 -1.48 39.91 13.56
C ARG A 505 -2.45 41.09 13.66
N LYS A 506 -2.63 41.85 12.57
CA LYS A 506 -3.55 42.99 12.48
C LYS A 506 -5.01 42.57 12.20
N GLY A 507 -5.30 41.27 12.09
CA GLY A 507 -6.64 40.75 11.78
C GLY A 507 -7.02 40.80 10.30
N GLN A 508 -6.10 41.21 9.42
CA GLN A 508 -6.30 41.27 7.96
C GLN A 508 -5.74 40.01 7.27
N TYR A 509 -6.32 39.62 6.13
CA TYR A 509 -5.77 38.54 5.31
C TYR A 509 -4.40 38.92 4.73
N SER A 510 -3.47 37.97 4.70
CA SER A 510 -2.13 38.17 4.12
C SER A 510 -2.18 38.05 2.60
N ALA A 511 -1.99 39.17 1.90
CA ALA A 511 -1.92 39.17 0.43
C ALA A 511 -0.76 38.33 -0.10
N VAL A 512 0.40 38.35 0.57
CA VAL A 512 1.58 37.56 0.17
C VAL A 512 1.29 36.05 0.29
N ALA A 513 0.70 35.61 1.40
CA ALA A 513 0.38 34.20 1.59
C ALA A 513 -0.69 33.74 0.59
N PHE A 514 -1.68 34.61 0.30
CA PHE A 514 -2.71 34.36 -0.71
C PHE A 514 -2.14 34.20 -2.12
N ILE A 515 -1.29 35.13 -2.57
CA ILE A 515 -0.65 35.05 -3.89
C ILE A 515 0.22 33.79 -3.97
N LEU A 516 1.03 33.53 -2.94
CA LEU A 516 1.87 32.34 -2.88
C LEU A 516 1.05 31.05 -2.97
N SER A 517 -0.07 30.96 -2.25
CA SER A 517 -0.94 29.78 -2.34
C SER A 517 -1.61 29.61 -3.70
N ILE A 518 -1.94 30.70 -4.41
CA ILE A 518 -2.45 30.61 -5.79
C ILE A 518 -1.37 30.02 -6.69
N ILE A 519 -0.15 30.55 -6.61
CA ILE A 519 0.99 30.04 -7.40
C ILE A 519 1.20 28.56 -7.12
N LEU A 520 1.23 28.14 -5.85
CA LEU A 520 1.42 26.75 -5.48
C LEU A 520 0.26 25.86 -5.94
N THR A 521 -0.98 26.31 -5.82
CA THR A 521 -2.16 25.58 -6.31
C THR A 521 -2.09 25.37 -7.82
N LEU A 522 -1.71 26.41 -8.58
CA LEU A 522 -1.53 26.30 -10.03
C LEU A 522 -0.39 25.33 -10.38
N ASN A 523 0.72 25.36 -9.65
CA ASN A 523 1.83 24.42 -9.86
C ASN A 523 1.40 22.96 -9.62
N ILE A 524 0.62 22.69 -8.57
CA ILE A 524 0.10 21.35 -8.27
C ILE A 524 -0.85 20.87 -9.37
N ILE A 525 -1.72 21.74 -9.90
CA ILE A 525 -2.67 21.37 -10.95
C ILE A 525 -1.96 21.14 -12.28
N LEU A 526 -1.03 22.03 -12.66
CA LEU A 526 -0.40 22.00 -13.97
C LEU A 526 0.70 20.93 -14.10
N ILE A 527 1.48 20.70 -13.04
CA ILE A 527 2.65 19.80 -13.10
C ILE A 527 2.21 18.34 -12.85
N PRO A 528 1.81 17.92 -11.62
CA PRO A 528 1.22 16.59 -11.38
C PRO A 528 0.02 16.23 -12.25
N GLY A 529 -0.88 17.18 -12.55
CA GLY A 529 -2.07 16.93 -13.35
C GLY A 529 -1.79 16.68 -14.84
N HIS A 530 -0.60 17.04 -15.32
CA HIS A 530 -0.16 16.76 -16.69
C HIS A 530 -0.16 15.26 -17.00
N TYR A 531 0.29 14.45 -16.03
CA TYR A 531 0.38 12.99 -16.18
C TYR A 531 -0.96 12.37 -16.59
N THR A 532 -2.04 12.77 -15.92
CA THR A 532 -3.39 12.25 -16.18
C THR A 532 -3.80 12.46 -17.63
N VAL A 533 -3.54 13.66 -18.17
CA VAL A 533 -3.96 14.02 -19.52
C VAL A 533 -3.18 13.23 -20.57
N ILE A 534 -1.85 13.18 -20.46
CA ILE A 534 -1.01 12.50 -21.44
C ILE A 534 -1.19 10.98 -21.39
N SER A 535 -1.27 10.41 -20.19
CA SER A 535 -1.40 8.96 -20.02
C SER A 535 -2.75 8.43 -20.51
N LEU A 536 -3.86 9.16 -20.28
CA LEU A 536 -5.16 8.81 -20.86
C LEU A 536 -5.15 8.92 -22.38
N ASN A 537 -4.51 9.94 -22.94
CA ASN A 537 -4.37 10.10 -24.38
C ASN A 537 -3.63 8.88 -24.98
N GLN A 538 -2.47 8.53 -24.41
CA GLN A 538 -1.67 7.38 -24.86
C GLN A 538 -2.39 6.05 -24.67
N ARG A 539 -3.08 5.84 -23.54
CA ARG A 539 -3.79 4.58 -23.25
C ARG A 539 -5.04 4.38 -24.12
N CYS A 540 -5.71 5.46 -24.50
CA CYS A 540 -6.93 5.44 -25.32
C CYS A 540 -6.66 5.75 -26.81
N ASN A 541 -5.42 5.54 -27.30
CA ASN A 541 -5.04 5.75 -28.69
C ASN A 541 -5.48 7.12 -29.27
N GLY A 542 -5.32 8.19 -28.49
CA GLY A 542 -5.56 9.56 -28.93
C GLY A 542 -6.96 10.14 -28.63
N SER A 543 -7.97 9.33 -28.28
CA SER A 543 -9.32 9.87 -27.98
C SER A 543 -10.08 9.07 -26.93
N PHE A 544 -10.44 9.69 -25.81
CA PHE A 544 -11.38 9.12 -24.86
C PHE A 544 -12.82 9.40 -25.30
N SER A 545 -13.44 8.49 -26.06
CA SER A 545 -14.80 8.64 -26.57
C SER A 545 -15.69 7.44 -26.23
N ARG A 546 -17.00 7.70 -26.11
CA ARG A 546 -18.01 6.64 -25.88
C ARG A 546 -18.07 5.64 -27.04
N GLU A 547 -17.63 6.02 -28.23
CA GLU A 547 -17.58 5.17 -29.43
C GLU A 547 -16.51 4.09 -29.31
N GLN A 548 -15.45 4.32 -28.54
CA GLN A 548 -14.39 3.34 -28.30
C GLN A 548 -14.70 2.36 -27.15
N TYR A 549 -15.74 2.62 -26.36
CA TYR A 549 -16.15 1.74 -25.27
C TYR A 549 -16.51 0.34 -25.82
N LYS A 550 -15.97 -0.70 -25.19
CA LYS A 550 -16.19 -2.10 -25.60
C LYS A 550 -17.26 -2.77 -24.75
N THR A 551 -16.93 -3.13 -23.51
CA THR A 551 -17.83 -3.83 -22.58
C THR A 551 -17.30 -3.71 -21.15
N LEU A 552 -18.16 -4.03 -20.17
CA LEU A 552 -17.75 -4.24 -18.78
C LEU A 552 -17.27 -5.66 -18.50
N ASP A 553 -17.53 -6.62 -19.40
CA ASP A 553 -17.08 -8.01 -19.24
C ASP A 553 -15.56 -8.10 -19.45
N GLY A 554 -14.82 -8.27 -18.35
CA GLY A 554 -13.35 -8.34 -18.37
C GLY A 554 -12.78 -9.57 -19.08
N ALA A 555 -13.58 -10.61 -19.34
CA ALA A 555 -13.15 -11.79 -20.08
C ALA A 555 -13.40 -11.68 -21.59
N ALA A 556 -14.21 -10.71 -22.03
CA ALA A 556 -14.64 -10.61 -23.43
C ALA A 556 -13.50 -10.33 -24.43
N TYR A 557 -12.35 -9.81 -23.97
CA TYR A 557 -11.20 -9.58 -24.86
C TYR A 557 -10.61 -10.89 -25.40
N LEU A 558 -10.75 -12.00 -24.67
CA LEU A 558 -10.24 -13.32 -25.05
C LEU A 558 -10.76 -13.79 -26.40
N ALA A 559 -11.98 -13.38 -26.77
CA ALA A 559 -12.58 -13.69 -28.07
C ALA A 559 -11.84 -13.05 -29.26
N THR A 560 -11.00 -12.04 -29.03
CA THR A 560 -10.32 -11.26 -30.10
C THR A 560 -8.82 -11.12 -29.90
N TYR A 561 -8.31 -11.48 -28.73
CA TYR A 561 -6.90 -11.41 -28.39
C TYR A 561 -6.07 -12.36 -29.25
N THR A 562 -4.84 -11.97 -29.56
CA THR A 562 -3.86 -12.81 -30.24
C THR A 562 -2.75 -13.15 -29.25
N SER A 563 -2.83 -14.33 -28.67
CA SER A 563 -1.77 -14.87 -27.81
C SER A 563 -0.62 -15.42 -28.65
N HIS A 564 0.62 -15.07 -28.28
CA HIS A 564 1.81 -15.63 -28.92
C HIS A 564 2.08 -17.10 -28.51
N GLU A 565 1.47 -17.55 -27.41
CA GLU A 565 1.76 -18.85 -26.79
C GLU A 565 1.01 -20.02 -27.47
N THR A 566 -0.02 -19.73 -28.27
CA THR A 566 -0.75 -20.75 -29.05
C THR A 566 0.02 -21.26 -30.27
N GLY A 567 1.13 -20.61 -30.65
CA GLY A 567 1.84 -20.86 -31.91
C GLY A 567 1.10 -20.35 -33.16
N LEU A 568 -0.14 -19.85 -33.04
CA LEU A 568 -0.96 -19.33 -34.13
C LEU A 568 -1.06 -17.80 -34.04
N MET A 569 -0.59 -17.08 -35.06
CA MET A 569 -0.58 -15.61 -35.05
C MET A 569 -1.85 -15.00 -35.68
N GLU A 570 -3.01 -15.35 -35.13
CA GLU A 570 -4.32 -14.87 -35.60
C GLU A 570 -5.19 -14.28 -34.47
N SER A 571 -6.13 -13.40 -34.82
CA SER A 571 -7.04 -12.78 -33.85
C SER A 571 -8.07 -13.78 -33.34
N GLY A 572 -8.25 -13.85 -32.01
CA GLY A 572 -9.19 -14.76 -31.38
C GLY A 572 -8.67 -16.19 -31.25
N ASN A 573 -7.35 -16.39 -31.31
CA ASN A 573 -6.73 -17.70 -31.09
C ASN A 573 -6.92 -18.27 -29.67
N LEU A 574 -7.44 -17.47 -28.73
CA LEU A 574 -7.88 -17.91 -27.40
C LEU A 574 -9.37 -18.29 -27.32
N MET A 575 -10.13 -18.26 -28.42
CA MET A 575 -11.56 -18.55 -28.40
C MET A 575 -11.88 -19.94 -27.83
N ASN A 576 -11.05 -20.95 -28.14
CA ASN A 576 -11.25 -22.30 -27.63
C ASN A 576 -11.04 -22.38 -26.11
N TYR A 577 -10.05 -21.65 -25.58
CA TYR A 577 -9.86 -21.50 -24.12
C TYR A 577 -11.00 -20.72 -23.48
N TYR A 578 -11.51 -19.67 -24.14
CA TYR A 578 -12.65 -18.91 -23.64
C TYR A 578 -13.91 -19.79 -23.49
N ASN A 579 -14.21 -20.63 -24.49
CA ASN A 579 -15.31 -21.58 -24.43
C ASN A 579 -15.11 -22.62 -23.31
N CYS A 580 -13.87 -23.11 -23.15
CA CYS A 580 -13.48 -24.03 -22.07
C CYS A 580 -13.70 -23.41 -20.68
N ILE A 581 -13.27 -22.16 -20.48
CA ILE A 581 -13.46 -21.40 -19.25
C ILE A 581 -14.96 -21.24 -18.91
N GLU A 582 -15.79 -20.87 -19.89
CA GLU A 582 -17.23 -20.71 -19.67
C GLU A 582 -17.87 -22.06 -19.30
N TRP A 583 -17.45 -23.17 -19.92
CA TRP A 583 -17.91 -24.52 -19.57
C TRP A 583 -17.51 -24.92 -18.15
N PHE A 584 -16.26 -24.70 -17.73
CA PHE A 584 -15.84 -24.95 -16.35
C PHE A 584 -16.63 -24.11 -15.34
N ASN A 585 -16.99 -22.87 -15.70
CA ASN A 585 -17.76 -21.98 -14.85
C ASN A 585 -19.26 -22.36 -14.78
N SER A 586 -19.84 -22.94 -15.84
CA SER A 586 -21.25 -23.34 -15.85
C SER A 586 -21.46 -24.76 -15.28
N GLU A 587 -20.69 -25.74 -15.74
CA GLU A 587 -20.93 -27.16 -15.51
C GLU A 587 -20.18 -27.73 -14.30
N VAL A 588 -18.93 -27.30 -14.09
CA VAL A 588 -18.06 -27.90 -13.07
C VAL A 588 -18.25 -27.23 -11.71
N LYS A 589 -18.74 -28.03 -10.74
CA LYS A 589 -18.96 -27.60 -9.35
C LYS A 589 -17.80 -28.02 -8.45
N GLY A 590 -17.66 -27.32 -7.32
CA GLY A 590 -16.56 -27.55 -6.39
C GLY A 590 -15.24 -26.95 -6.88
N THR A 591 -14.14 -27.54 -6.39
CA THR A 591 -12.76 -27.12 -6.66
C THR A 591 -11.91 -28.32 -7.09
N PRO A 592 -12.26 -29.02 -8.19
CA PRO A 592 -11.41 -30.07 -8.74
C PRO A 592 -10.04 -29.50 -9.14
N VAL A 593 -9.02 -30.35 -9.09
CA VAL A 593 -7.70 -30.01 -9.64
C VAL A 593 -7.74 -30.24 -11.14
N ILE A 594 -7.35 -29.23 -11.90
CA ILE A 594 -7.16 -29.29 -13.34
C ILE A 594 -5.67 -29.44 -13.65
N LEU A 595 -5.34 -29.83 -14.87
CA LEU A 595 -4.00 -29.74 -15.41
C LEU A 595 -4.06 -28.93 -16.71
N GLU A 596 -3.35 -27.81 -16.70
CA GLU A 596 -2.99 -27.01 -17.87
C GLU A 596 -1.48 -26.79 -17.84
N THR A 597 -0.92 -26.27 -18.93
CA THR A 597 0.51 -25.98 -18.94
C THR A 597 0.87 -24.78 -18.05
N TYR A 598 1.98 -24.91 -17.32
CA TYR A 598 2.62 -23.82 -16.57
C TYR A 598 3.30 -22.81 -17.51
N GLY A 599 3.73 -21.68 -16.98
CA GLY A 599 4.51 -20.70 -17.74
C GLY A 599 5.16 -19.59 -16.92
N GLU A 600 5.91 -18.74 -17.61
CA GLU A 600 6.49 -17.56 -16.97
C GLU A 600 5.41 -16.52 -16.65
N SER A 601 5.68 -15.69 -15.64
CA SER A 601 4.79 -14.57 -15.28
C SER A 601 4.50 -13.65 -16.46
N TYR A 602 3.25 -13.16 -16.52
CA TYR A 602 2.78 -12.24 -17.58
C TYR A 602 2.73 -12.86 -18.99
N LYS A 603 2.71 -14.20 -19.07
CA LYS A 603 2.36 -14.95 -20.27
C LYS A 603 0.90 -15.40 -20.24
N ASP A 604 0.39 -15.88 -21.37
CA ASP A 604 -1.00 -16.33 -21.50
C ASP A 604 -1.23 -17.76 -20.98
N TYR A 605 -0.18 -18.44 -20.55
CA TYR A 605 -0.28 -19.70 -19.81
C TYR A 605 -1.08 -19.51 -18.50
N ASP A 606 -1.67 -20.61 -18.02
CA ASP A 606 -2.50 -20.63 -16.81
C ASP A 606 -3.81 -19.83 -16.89
N ILE A 607 -4.31 -19.61 -18.10
CA ILE A 607 -5.52 -18.83 -18.31
C ILE A 607 -6.77 -19.55 -17.79
N VAL A 608 -6.81 -20.89 -17.81
CA VAL A 608 -8.01 -21.62 -17.38
C VAL A 608 -8.13 -21.55 -15.87
N SER A 609 -7.08 -21.81 -15.10
CA SER A 609 -7.04 -21.64 -13.64
C SER A 609 -7.29 -20.19 -13.24
N ALA A 610 -6.69 -19.22 -13.93
CA ALA A 610 -6.86 -17.80 -13.63
C ALA A 610 -8.31 -17.31 -13.84
N TYR A 611 -9.05 -17.84 -14.81
CA TYR A 611 -10.43 -17.41 -15.10
C TYR A 611 -11.51 -18.30 -14.51
N THR A 612 -11.16 -19.48 -14.01
CA THR A 612 -12.09 -20.37 -13.32
C THR A 612 -11.91 -20.33 -11.81
N GLY A 613 -10.71 -20.04 -11.31
CA GLY A 613 -10.38 -20.17 -9.88
C GLY A 613 -10.16 -21.61 -9.44
N LEU A 614 -10.01 -22.55 -10.38
CA LEU A 614 -9.60 -23.93 -10.12
C LEU A 614 -8.09 -24.02 -9.94
N GLN A 615 -7.63 -25.05 -9.22
CA GLN A 615 -6.21 -25.26 -8.98
C GLN A 615 -5.60 -26.01 -10.17
N THR A 616 -4.47 -25.55 -10.69
CA THR A 616 -3.60 -26.36 -11.55
C THR A 616 -2.43 -26.95 -10.76
N VAL A 617 -1.75 -27.96 -11.31
CA VAL A 617 -0.57 -28.58 -10.69
C VAL A 617 0.50 -27.54 -10.43
N ILE A 618 0.84 -26.74 -11.43
CA ILE A 618 1.78 -25.62 -11.30
C ILE A 618 1.42 -24.57 -12.36
N GLY A 619 1.45 -23.29 -11.98
CA GLY A 619 1.22 -22.17 -12.90
C GLY A 619 2.39 -21.19 -12.97
N TRP A 620 2.13 -19.89 -12.80
CA TRP A 620 3.16 -18.85 -12.90
C TRP A 620 4.27 -18.99 -11.84
N GLU A 621 5.37 -19.62 -12.25
CA GLU A 621 6.50 -20.04 -11.42
C GLU A 621 7.16 -18.91 -10.62
N THR A 622 7.35 -17.72 -11.21
CA THR A 622 7.97 -16.58 -10.49
C THR A 622 7.06 -16.02 -9.40
N HIS A 623 5.72 -16.12 -9.55
CA HIS A 623 4.80 -15.69 -8.52
C HIS A 623 4.82 -16.64 -7.32
N GLU A 624 4.74 -17.95 -7.57
CA GLU A 624 4.90 -18.95 -6.50
C GLU A 624 6.25 -18.85 -5.81
N TRP A 625 7.32 -18.63 -6.60
CA TRP A 625 8.66 -18.38 -6.06
C TRP A 625 8.69 -17.17 -5.13
N LEU A 626 8.17 -16.03 -5.58
CA LEU A 626 8.13 -14.79 -4.80
C LEU A 626 7.30 -14.94 -3.51
N TRP A 627 6.13 -15.57 -3.61
CA TRP A 627 5.19 -15.68 -2.50
C TRP A 627 5.72 -16.57 -1.40
N ARG A 628 6.41 -17.65 -1.74
CA ARG A 628 6.87 -18.67 -0.78
C ARG A 628 8.35 -18.57 -0.47
N TYR A 629 8.99 -17.50 -0.94
CA TYR A 629 10.44 -17.35 -0.83
C TYR A 629 10.91 -17.37 0.62
N LYS A 630 11.87 -18.26 0.91
CA LYS A 630 12.60 -18.31 2.17
C LYS A 630 14.08 -18.16 1.87
N GLY A 631 14.69 -17.12 2.45
CA GLY A 631 16.07 -16.78 2.17
C GLY A 631 16.89 -16.55 3.42
N ILE A 632 18.18 -16.85 3.31
CA ILE A 632 19.20 -16.61 4.33
C ILE A 632 20.08 -15.48 3.82
N VAL A 633 20.37 -14.51 4.69
CA VAL A 633 21.27 -13.41 4.33
C VAL A 633 22.69 -13.96 4.24
N ASN A 634 23.28 -13.88 3.05
CA ASN A 634 24.68 -14.24 2.85
C ASN A 634 25.57 -13.12 3.41
N PRO A 635 26.42 -13.42 4.40
CA PRO A 635 27.22 -12.40 5.09
C PRO A 635 28.33 -11.79 4.21
N VAL A 636 28.67 -12.42 3.08
CA VAL A 636 29.70 -11.96 2.14
C VAL A 636 29.11 -11.04 1.08
N THR A 637 28.01 -11.47 0.45
CA THR A 637 27.36 -10.71 -0.64
C THR A 637 26.38 -9.67 -0.12
N ASP A 638 25.94 -9.78 1.15
CA ASP A 638 24.86 -9.00 1.77
C ASP A 638 23.50 -9.18 1.05
N LEU A 639 23.40 -10.21 0.21
CA LEU A 639 22.20 -10.58 -0.53
C LEU A 639 21.38 -11.61 0.24
N LEU A 640 20.09 -11.65 -0.07
CA LEU A 640 19.20 -12.70 0.38
C LEU A 640 19.29 -13.84 -0.63
N GLU A 641 19.82 -14.98 -0.19
CA GLU A 641 19.99 -16.18 -1.02
C GLU A 641 18.98 -17.25 -0.59
N PRO A 642 18.49 -18.10 -1.52
CA PRO A 642 17.53 -19.14 -1.17
C PRO A 642 18.07 -20.03 -0.05
N ASP A 643 17.23 -20.30 0.95
CA ASP A 643 17.55 -21.26 2.01
C ASP A 643 17.69 -22.66 1.40
N PRO A 644 18.86 -23.33 1.48
CA PRO A 644 19.04 -24.67 0.91
C PRO A 644 18.08 -25.72 1.48
N GLU A 645 17.59 -25.56 2.71
CA GLU A 645 16.65 -26.49 3.34
C GLU A 645 15.19 -26.18 2.98
N ALA A 646 14.91 -24.96 2.49
CA ALA A 646 13.57 -24.47 2.20
C ALA A 646 13.45 -23.85 0.79
N ASN A 647 14.29 -24.29 -0.15
CA ASN A 647 14.33 -23.75 -1.50
C ASN A 647 13.03 -24.10 -2.25
N VAL A 648 12.31 -23.05 -2.68
CA VAL A 648 11.01 -23.19 -3.34
C VAL A 648 11.11 -23.95 -4.66
N TRP A 649 12.21 -23.78 -5.39
CA TRP A 649 12.43 -24.48 -6.67
C TRP A 649 12.55 -25.98 -6.46
N ASP A 650 13.44 -26.40 -5.55
CA ASP A 650 13.69 -27.82 -5.26
C ASP A 650 12.47 -28.50 -4.62
N LEU A 651 11.74 -27.79 -3.75
CA LEU A 651 10.63 -28.37 -2.99
C LEU A 651 9.31 -28.42 -3.76
N TYR A 652 9.02 -27.41 -4.58
CA TYR A 652 7.70 -27.24 -5.20
C TYR A 652 7.76 -27.16 -6.71
N LEU A 653 8.65 -26.35 -7.28
CA LEU A 653 8.57 -25.98 -8.69
C LEU A 653 9.18 -27.05 -9.61
N ASP A 654 10.44 -27.42 -9.41
CA ASP A 654 11.17 -28.34 -10.30
C ASP A 654 10.50 -29.73 -10.39
N PRO A 655 10.09 -30.38 -9.28
CA PRO A 655 9.41 -31.67 -9.36
C PRO A 655 8.08 -31.58 -10.12
N ARG A 656 7.34 -30.47 -9.98
CA ARG A 656 6.06 -30.26 -10.68
C ARG A 656 6.27 -29.92 -12.14
N HIS A 657 7.30 -29.15 -12.49
CA HIS A 657 7.69 -28.92 -13.88
C HIS A 657 7.99 -30.25 -14.58
N GLU A 658 8.79 -31.11 -13.96
CA GLU A 658 9.14 -32.42 -14.51
C GLU A 658 7.89 -33.30 -14.67
N ASP A 659 7.03 -33.34 -13.66
CA ASP A 659 5.80 -34.12 -13.70
C ASP A 659 4.83 -33.63 -14.80
N VAL A 660 4.60 -32.32 -14.92
CA VAL A 660 3.74 -31.77 -15.97
C VAL A 660 4.35 -32.01 -17.35
N TRP A 661 5.66 -31.83 -17.49
CA TRP A 661 6.37 -32.14 -18.73
C TRP A 661 6.18 -33.61 -19.12
N ARG A 662 6.32 -34.55 -18.18
CA ARG A 662 6.10 -35.99 -18.43
C ARG A 662 4.65 -36.28 -18.85
N VAL A 663 3.66 -35.65 -18.22
CA VAL A 663 2.25 -35.85 -18.61
C VAL A 663 2.01 -35.46 -20.08
N TYR A 664 2.60 -34.36 -20.56
CA TYR A 664 2.40 -33.89 -21.94
C TYR A 664 3.38 -34.47 -22.97
N THR A 665 4.39 -35.25 -22.56
CA THR A 665 5.43 -35.79 -23.48
C THR A 665 5.60 -37.30 -23.44
N SER A 666 5.15 -37.98 -22.37
CA SER A 666 5.22 -39.44 -22.26
C SER A 666 4.14 -40.11 -23.11
N ASP A 667 4.48 -41.27 -23.65
CA ASP A 667 3.55 -42.16 -24.36
C ASP A 667 3.16 -43.39 -23.49
N ASP A 668 3.59 -43.42 -22.21
CA ASP A 668 3.23 -44.47 -21.25
C ASP A 668 2.02 -44.04 -20.40
N PRO A 669 0.83 -44.65 -20.59
CA PRO A 669 -0.36 -44.32 -19.80
C PRO A 669 -0.17 -44.56 -18.30
N GLY A 670 0.65 -45.52 -17.89
CA GLY A 670 0.89 -45.83 -16.48
C GLY A 670 1.62 -44.70 -15.76
N GLU A 671 2.68 -44.17 -16.38
CA GLU A 671 3.43 -43.02 -15.86
C GLU A 671 2.54 -41.77 -15.75
N ILE A 672 1.75 -41.48 -16.78
CA ILE A 672 0.81 -40.36 -16.79
C ILE A 672 -0.20 -40.53 -15.65
N TYR A 673 -0.81 -41.70 -15.52
CA TYR A 673 -1.81 -41.98 -14.49
C TYR A 673 -1.26 -41.81 -13.07
N ASP A 674 -0.04 -42.30 -12.80
CA ASP A 674 0.60 -42.17 -11.50
C ASP A 674 0.79 -40.69 -11.10
N ILE A 675 1.19 -39.84 -12.05
CA ILE A 675 1.35 -38.39 -11.84
C ILE A 675 -0.01 -37.71 -11.64
N LEU A 676 -1.01 -38.02 -12.46
CA LEU A 676 -2.35 -37.44 -12.33
C LEU A 676 -2.97 -37.82 -10.97
N ASN A 677 -2.79 -39.05 -10.52
CA ASN A 677 -3.25 -39.52 -9.22
C ASN A 677 -2.50 -38.85 -8.06
N LYS A 678 -1.18 -38.65 -8.19
CA LYS A 678 -0.34 -37.95 -7.19
C LYS A 678 -0.88 -36.56 -6.82
N TYR A 679 -1.38 -35.82 -7.81
CA TYR A 679 -1.94 -34.47 -7.61
C TYR A 679 -3.47 -34.43 -7.57
N SER A 680 -4.12 -35.60 -7.66
CA SER A 680 -5.58 -35.73 -7.73
C SER A 680 -6.20 -34.90 -8.87
N VAL A 681 -5.57 -34.93 -10.05
CA VAL A 681 -6.04 -34.22 -11.25
C VAL A 681 -7.30 -34.89 -11.78
N GLU A 682 -8.41 -34.15 -11.76
CA GLU A 682 -9.69 -34.64 -12.30
C GLU A 682 -9.88 -34.30 -13.77
N TYR A 683 -9.27 -33.23 -14.26
CA TYR A 683 -9.41 -32.77 -15.65
C TYR A 683 -8.06 -32.39 -16.26
N VAL A 684 -7.74 -32.94 -17.42
CA VAL A 684 -6.57 -32.56 -18.22
C VAL A 684 -7.03 -31.73 -19.41
N ILE A 685 -6.43 -30.56 -19.59
CA ILE A 685 -6.69 -29.65 -20.71
C ILE A 685 -5.57 -29.84 -21.73
N ILE A 686 -5.95 -30.02 -22.99
CA ILE A 686 -5.01 -30.16 -24.10
C ILE A 686 -5.50 -29.28 -25.24
N GLY A 687 -4.80 -28.19 -25.53
CA GLY A 687 -5.05 -27.34 -26.69
C GLY A 687 -3.77 -26.86 -27.35
N SER A 688 -3.89 -25.80 -28.15
CA SER A 688 -2.76 -25.20 -28.88
C SER A 688 -1.58 -24.76 -28.01
N MET A 689 -1.80 -24.29 -26.78
CA MET A 689 -0.73 -23.81 -25.90
C MET A 689 0.08 -24.99 -25.36
N GLU A 690 -0.59 -26.06 -24.89
CA GLU A 690 0.09 -27.28 -24.44
C GLU A 690 0.89 -27.90 -25.60
N LYS A 691 0.26 -28.07 -26.77
CA LYS A 691 0.90 -28.66 -27.96
C LYS A 691 2.08 -27.83 -28.45
N ALA A 692 1.93 -26.51 -28.50
CA ALA A 692 3.00 -25.61 -28.95
C ALA A 692 4.19 -25.60 -27.99
N ARG A 693 3.94 -25.59 -26.67
CA ARG A 693 4.99 -25.55 -25.65
C ARG A 693 5.84 -26.83 -25.63
N PHE A 694 5.19 -28.00 -25.66
CA PHE A 694 5.88 -29.28 -25.56
C PHE A 694 6.28 -29.87 -26.92
N ASN A 695 5.77 -29.33 -28.03
CA ASN A 695 6.00 -29.82 -29.39
C ASN A 695 5.72 -31.34 -29.51
N HIS A 696 4.71 -31.81 -28.78
CA HIS A 696 4.24 -33.18 -28.73
C HIS A 696 2.71 -33.19 -28.61
N ASP A 697 2.06 -34.23 -29.13
CA ASP A 697 0.61 -34.42 -29.01
C ASP A 697 0.32 -35.87 -28.64
N ASN A 698 0.17 -36.12 -27.35
CA ASN A 698 -0.19 -37.43 -26.79
C ASN A 698 -1.68 -37.49 -26.38
N THR A 699 -2.55 -36.69 -27.01
CA THR A 699 -3.99 -36.65 -26.70
C THR A 699 -4.61 -38.04 -26.65
N GLU A 700 -4.34 -38.88 -27.66
CA GLU A 700 -4.90 -40.24 -27.74
C GLU A 700 -4.48 -41.14 -26.55
N VAL A 701 -3.28 -40.93 -26.01
CA VAL A 701 -2.76 -41.68 -24.84
C VAL A 701 -3.52 -41.26 -23.59
N ILE A 702 -3.67 -39.95 -23.35
CA ILE A 702 -4.37 -39.42 -22.18
C ILE A 702 -5.86 -39.80 -22.22
N GLU A 703 -6.45 -39.91 -23.41
CA GLU A 703 -7.83 -40.38 -23.58
C GLU A 703 -8.05 -41.83 -23.15
N THR A 704 -7.01 -42.66 -23.09
CA THR A 704 -7.14 -44.03 -22.55
C THR A 704 -7.35 -44.05 -21.03
N LEU A 705 -7.05 -42.95 -20.34
CA LEU A 705 -7.12 -42.81 -18.88
C LEU A 705 -8.41 -42.15 -18.38
N GLY A 706 -9.32 -41.79 -19.29
CA GLY A 706 -10.53 -41.06 -18.92
C GLY A 706 -11.51 -40.85 -20.06
N THR A 707 -12.38 -39.86 -19.89
CA THR A 707 -13.46 -39.55 -20.84
C THR A 707 -13.37 -38.12 -21.33
N ARG A 708 -13.47 -37.92 -22.64
CA ARG A 708 -13.59 -36.57 -23.23
C ARG A 708 -14.93 -35.96 -22.82
N VAL A 709 -14.89 -34.84 -22.09
CA VAL A 709 -16.09 -34.18 -21.53
C VAL A 709 -16.39 -32.81 -22.17
N PHE A 710 -15.40 -32.23 -22.85
CA PHE A 710 -15.54 -30.97 -23.57
C PHE A 710 -14.60 -30.93 -24.78
N GLU A 711 -15.05 -30.26 -25.85
CA GLU A 711 -14.28 -30.06 -27.08
C GLU A 711 -14.68 -28.71 -27.70
N SER A 712 -13.68 -27.93 -28.10
CA SER A 712 -13.86 -26.70 -28.88
C SER A 712 -12.67 -26.53 -29.81
N GLY A 713 -12.88 -26.75 -31.12
CA GLY A 713 -11.82 -26.62 -32.11
C GLY A 713 -10.69 -27.62 -31.87
N ASP A 714 -9.49 -27.13 -31.57
CA ASP A 714 -8.29 -27.92 -31.27
C ASP A 714 -8.12 -28.25 -29.78
N LEU A 715 -8.96 -27.69 -28.91
CA LEU A 715 -8.90 -27.89 -27.46
C LEU A 715 -9.87 -28.98 -27.02
N VAL A 716 -9.36 -29.93 -26.23
CA VAL A 716 -10.14 -30.98 -25.56
C VAL A 716 -9.91 -30.95 -24.05
N VAL A 717 -10.93 -31.35 -23.29
CA VAL A 717 -10.81 -31.60 -21.85
C VAL A 717 -11.17 -33.05 -21.58
N ILE A 718 -10.26 -33.75 -20.91
CA ILE A 718 -10.38 -35.16 -20.56
C ILE A 718 -10.59 -35.25 -19.04
N LYS A 719 -11.71 -35.84 -18.62
CA LYS A 719 -11.98 -36.16 -17.23
C LYS A 719 -11.36 -37.52 -16.88
N ILE A 720 -10.46 -37.55 -15.91
CA ILE A 720 -9.66 -38.74 -15.58
C ILE A 720 -10.43 -39.66 -14.63
N ASP A 721 -10.38 -40.96 -14.88
CA ASP A 721 -11.01 -41.98 -14.05
C ASP A 721 -10.11 -42.32 -12.84
N LEU A 722 -9.99 -41.39 -11.91
CA LEU A 722 -9.25 -41.60 -10.65
C LEU A 722 -10.03 -42.53 -9.68
N PRO A 723 -9.33 -43.33 -8.84
CA PRO A 723 -9.98 -44.16 -7.86
C PRO A 723 -10.60 -43.28 -6.76
N SER A 724 -11.88 -43.51 -6.49
CA SER A 724 -12.71 -42.76 -5.53
C SER A 724 -12.26 -42.87 -4.08
#